data_AF-B2T998-F1
#
_entry.id   AF-B2T998-F1
#
_cell.length_a   1.000
_cell.length_b   1.000
_cell.length_c   1.000
_cell.angle_alpha   90.00
_cell.angle_beta   90.00
_cell.angle_gamma   90.00
#
_symmetry.space_group_name_H-M   'P 1'
#
loop_
_entity.id
_entity.type
_entity.pdbx_description
1 polymer ?
#
loop_
_entity_poly.entity_id
_entity_poly.type
_entity_poly.pdbx_seq_one_letter_code
_entity_poly.pdbx_strand_id
1 'polypeptide(L)'
;MDPRMTRSEDELTDYRTQHNDFWRNVERPGKPNTSLDEVATLISTTCGPRSVLDIGAGNGDLVAALLKRGIDASGIDISDVVVSRNNDRLPGYFSQGTVLALPFADESFETLVSVHCIECLTPNDVPAALQELYRVTRRSLFLKIASVPPDGEHLQLISEGRAWWEARCFEAGFRKHPHFYTVNPYESLNGDHTTFIIPLEKIPNLAHATYPLAALREERDLHMDMLREHGSRSDAHVDRYNFACRYIRPGDIVIDAACGLGYGSYIVHNLTKCTKVTGIDGSAYGVNYATSNFGAADKIIFTEGYLPNCLGNIPDDSVDTAISFETLEHVEDPVALLNEFHRILTPGGRLIVSVPHDWSDESGFDPNPFHLHVYDRKKLLSELGGKFEIEKLFGQTADRIKKPGSGCEWVARPRSLQELDPNSADIPVEAEWLLAVACKSPIGGENVPYIERAFSESEQAASGNALAFARDYENPWLLRSMVSIGLRTEKDTLREKWSKETLERATSRSADRGAALCALAYIALDSGIDLPRKDLIDAIDEYISYPVHVNPNAFRWQVSLAYVRALIELATGKRASAKRYLELVLEASVIQYSPTLLTKSANAAYLLGMIHAASGEFELADSVWRKNFREVLTAIGQHLKSPYATLPPGFEVREIASVISLAGRLAVAASNLDELSVKPAVFREQVESDLAGYVADLLKGKQWLENEWKSAQTQFLEQTAYLKQVIDGKNWLEAQWRSGQSEMLAKDEQLLELTKSYDKTTASFQELSEAYKELNAQMNREVARTQKILNYFPVRLLKKLRLLRFDRIL
;
A
#
# COMPACT_ATOMS: atom_id res chain seq x y z
N MET A 1 42.19 -4.38 -31.98
CA MET A 1 42.86 -4.00 -30.72
C MET A 1 41.75 -3.67 -29.75
N ASP A 2 41.67 -4.45 -28.69
CA ASP A 2 40.62 -4.42 -27.67
C ASP A 2 40.86 -3.23 -26.71
N PRO A 3 39.89 -2.33 -26.46
CA PRO A 3 40.06 -1.23 -25.51
C PRO A 3 40.16 -1.68 -24.04
N ARG A 4 40.00 -2.97 -23.74
CA ARG A 4 39.93 -3.52 -22.37
C ARG A 4 41.27 -3.71 -21.64
N MET A 5 42.40 -3.19 -22.15
CA MET A 5 43.72 -3.39 -21.52
C MET A 5 44.61 -2.14 -21.47
N THR A 6 44.12 -1.06 -20.86
CA THR A 6 45.00 0.04 -20.40
C THR A 6 44.52 0.61 -19.06
N ARG A 7 44.65 -0.17 -17.98
CA ARG A 7 44.82 0.36 -16.61
C ARG A 7 46.18 -0.13 -16.12
N SER A 8 46.97 0.75 -15.49
CA SER A 8 48.24 0.36 -14.87
C SER A 8 47.99 -0.60 -13.70
N GLU A 9 48.87 -1.58 -13.49
CA GLU A 9 48.75 -2.56 -12.39
C GLU A 9 48.64 -1.90 -11.00
N ASP A 10 49.10 -0.66 -10.84
CA ASP A 10 49.05 0.11 -9.57
C ASP A 10 47.67 0.70 -9.21
N GLU A 11 46.65 0.62 -10.09
CA GLU A 11 45.29 1.17 -9.82
C GLU A 11 44.23 0.09 -9.50
N LEU A 12 44.56 -1.20 -9.55
CA LEU A 12 43.60 -2.29 -9.31
C LEU A 12 43.54 -2.64 -7.82
N THR A 13 42.35 -2.53 -7.22
CA THR A 13 42.11 -3.00 -5.84
C THR A 13 42.26 -4.52 -5.78
N ASP A 14 43.15 -5.02 -4.91
CA ASP A 14 43.35 -6.47 -4.71
C ASP A 14 42.23 -7.06 -3.81
N TYR A 15 41.04 -7.17 -4.38
CA TYR A 15 39.89 -7.75 -3.70
C TYR A 15 40.15 -9.19 -3.26
N ARG A 16 40.88 -9.98 -4.07
CA ARG A 16 41.09 -11.41 -3.82
C ARG A 16 41.89 -11.63 -2.54
N THR A 17 43.01 -10.94 -2.35
CA THR A 17 43.83 -11.10 -1.14
C THR A 17 43.05 -10.67 0.09
N GLN A 18 42.37 -9.52 0.03
CA GLN A 18 41.55 -9.01 1.15
C GLN A 18 40.46 -10.01 1.58
N HIS A 19 39.73 -10.58 0.61
CA HIS A 19 38.66 -11.54 0.90
C HIS A 19 39.21 -12.90 1.37
N ASN A 20 40.34 -13.37 0.80
CA ASN A 20 41.01 -14.57 1.29
C ASN A 20 41.46 -14.42 2.75
N ASP A 21 42.02 -13.26 3.11
CA ASP A 21 42.47 -12.99 4.48
C ASP A 21 41.29 -12.88 5.44
N PHE A 22 40.19 -12.25 5.03
CA PHE A 22 38.94 -12.27 5.79
C PHE A 22 38.46 -13.72 6.04
N TRP A 23 38.29 -14.53 4.99
CA TRP A 23 37.74 -15.88 5.12
C TRP A 23 38.65 -16.90 5.84
N ARG A 24 39.97 -16.62 5.92
CA ARG A 24 40.90 -17.36 6.78
C ARG A 24 40.71 -17.07 8.26
N ASN A 25 40.37 -15.82 8.60
CA ASN A 25 40.24 -15.35 9.97
C ASN A 25 38.81 -15.48 10.53
N VAL A 26 37.82 -15.64 9.66
CA VAL A 26 36.43 -15.93 10.07
C VAL A 26 36.28 -17.43 10.37
N GLU A 27 36.27 -17.76 11.67
CA GLU A 27 35.74 -19.04 12.15
C GLU A 27 34.24 -19.10 11.91
N ARG A 28 33.70 -20.29 11.56
CA ARG A 28 32.28 -20.48 11.21
C ARG A 28 31.35 -19.78 12.22
N PRO A 29 30.48 -18.85 11.81
CA PRO A 29 29.29 -18.54 12.59
C PRO A 29 28.37 -19.76 12.59
N GLY A 30 27.93 -20.18 13.78
CA GLY A 30 27.04 -21.32 13.96
C GLY A 30 25.60 -21.06 13.51
N LYS A 31 24.86 -22.16 13.31
CA LYS A 31 23.45 -22.29 12.89
C LYS A 31 23.05 -21.58 11.57
N PRO A 32 22.10 -22.15 10.81
CA PRO A 32 21.58 -21.53 9.59
C PRO A 32 21.07 -20.12 9.85
N ASN A 33 21.46 -19.15 9.02
CA ASN A 33 20.96 -17.78 9.08
C ASN A 33 19.51 -17.74 8.58
N THR A 34 18.55 -17.55 9.50
CA THR A 34 17.12 -17.48 9.18
C THR A 34 16.79 -16.38 8.16
N SER A 35 17.59 -15.31 8.09
CA SER A 35 17.42 -14.23 7.11
C SER A 35 17.64 -14.68 5.66
N LEU A 36 18.50 -15.67 5.42
CA LEU A 36 18.76 -16.16 4.05
C LEU A 36 17.67 -17.11 3.53
N ASP A 37 16.94 -17.77 4.42
CA ASP A 37 15.78 -18.59 4.05
C ASP A 37 14.60 -17.71 3.58
N GLU A 38 14.43 -16.55 4.21
CA GLU A 38 13.49 -15.51 3.79
C GLU A 38 13.89 -14.92 2.42
N VAL A 39 15.18 -14.62 2.23
CA VAL A 39 15.70 -14.14 0.93
C VAL A 39 15.50 -15.19 -0.17
N ALA A 40 15.79 -16.47 0.08
CA ALA A 40 15.54 -17.55 -0.87
C ALA A 40 14.05 -17.66 -1.23
N THR A 41 13.16 -17.42 -0.25
CA THR A 41 11.71 -17.38 -0.47
C THR A 41 11.35 -16.21 -1.38
N LEU A 42 11.83 -15.00 -1.11
CA LEU A 42 11.60 -13.82 -1.96
C LEU A 42 12.10 -14.02 -3.39
N ILE A 43 13.31 -14.57 -3.58
CA ILE A 43 13.85 -14.88 -4.91
C ILE A 43 12.92 -15.84 -5.64
N SER A 44 12.52 -16.94 -4.98
CA SER A 44 11.69 -17.98 -5.58
C SER A 44 10.30 -17.50 -5.99
N THR A 45 9.70 -16.59 -5.21
CA THR A 45 8.34 -16.07 -5.45
C THR A 45 8.32 -14.90 -6.44
N THR A 46 9.44 -14.23 -6.66
CA THR A 46 9.50 -13.03 -7.53
C THR A 46 10.27 -13.25 -8.82
N CYS A 47 11.49 -13.79 -8.75
CA CYS A 47 12.38 -13.94 -9.90
C CYS A 47 12.21 -15.31 -10.60
N GLY A 48 11.62 -16.27 -9.90
CA GLY A 48 11.31 -17.61 -10.38
C GLY A 48 12.40 -18.65 -10.07
N PRO A 49 12.10 -19.96 -10.26
CA PRO A 49 12.91 -21.05 -9.69
C PRO A 49 13.88 -21.72 -10.67
N ARG A 50 14.23 -21.08 -11.81
CA ARG A 50 15.14 -21.68 -12.81
C ARG A 50 16.61 -21.59 -12.36
N SER A 51 17.56 -21.47 -13.28
CA SER A 51 18.98 -21.36 -12.96
C SER A 51 19.28 -20.05 -12.21
N VAL A 52 19.83 -20.19 -11.00
CA VAL A 52 20.23 -19.08 -10.13
C VAL A 52 21.74 -19.11 -9.90
N LEU A 53 22.38 -17.95 -10.04
CA LEU A 53 23.78 -17.75 -9.67
C LEU A 53 23.88 -16.76 -8.51
N ASP A 54 24.46 -17.20 -7.40
CA ASP A 54 24.78 -16.37 -6.23
C ASP A 54 26.18 -15.76 -6.37
N ILE A 55 26.23 -14.43 -6.49
CA ILE A 55 27.43 -13.63 -6.67
C ILE A 55 27.96 -13.21 -5.30
N GLY A 56 29.20 -13.60 -4.99
CA GLY A 56 29.75 -13.44 -3.65
C GLY A 56 29.11 -14.43 -2.68
N ALA A 57 29.05 -15.71 -3.07
CA ALA A 57 28.28 -16.73 -2.37
C ALA A 57 28.70 -16.95 -0.91
N GLY A 58 29.86 -16.44 -0.47
CA GLY A 58 30.31 -16.50 0.92
C GLY A 58 30.31 -17.94 1.44
N ASN A 59 29.65 -18.23 2.57
CA ASN A 59 29.53 -19.60 3.11
C ASN A 59 28.59 -20.55 2.32
N GLY A 60 27.98 -20.06 1.23
CA GLY A 60 27.09 -20.85 0.37
C GLY A 60 25.75 -21.22 1.00
N ASP A 61 25.31 -20.48 2.02
CA ASP A 61 24.05 -20.75 2.73
C ASP A 61 22.83 -20.42 1.87
N LEU A 62 22.89 -19.34 1.08
CA LEU A 62 21.82 -18.98 0.16
C LEU A 62 21.66 -20.03 -0.95
N VAL A 63 22.76 -20.47 -1.58
CA VAL A 63 22.77 -21.58 -2.54
C VAL A 63 22.14 -22.84 -1.93
N ALA A 64 22.51 -23.20 -0.69
CA ALA A 64 21.91 -24.35 -0.01
C ALA A 64 20.40 -24.17 0.26
N ALA A 65 19.96 -22.96 0.64
CA ALA A 65 18.56 -22.64 0.88
C ALA A 65 17.71 -22.68 -0.41
N LEU A 66 18.29 -22.28 -1.55
CA LEU A 66 17.68 -22.38 -2.88
C LEU A 66 17.60 -23.84 -3.35
N LEU A 67 18.69 -24.62 -3.23
CA LEU A 67 18.71 -26.04 -3.57
C LEU A 67 17.67 -26.84 -2.75
N LYS A 68 17.52 -26.53 -1.45
CA LYS A 68 16.52 -27.14 -0.58
C LYS A 68 15.07 -26.91 -1.07
N ARG A 69 14.85 -25.85 -1.86
CA ARG A 69 13.57 -25.51 -2.50
C ARG A 69 13.43 -26.09 -3.91
N GLY A 70 14.39 -26.89 -4.38
CA GLY A 70 14.40 -27.47 -5.71
C GLY A 70 14.82 -26.52 -6.83
N ILE A 71 15.46 -25.40 -6.49
CA ILE A 71 15.96 -24.41 -7.45
C ILE A 71 17.37 -24.82 -7.87
N ASP A 72 17.64 -24.76 -9.18
CA ASP A 72 18.98 -25.03 -9.73
C ASP A 72 19.90 -23.84 -9.43
N ALA A 73 20.59 -23.90 -8.29
CA ALA A 73 21.41 -22.80 -7.79
C ALA A 73 22.89 -23.18 -7.72
N SER A 74 23.75 -22.25 -8.12
CA SER A 74 25.21 -22.32 -7.98
C SER A 74 25.76 -21.01 -7.40
N GLY A 75 26.98 -21.04 -6.86
CA GLY A 75 27.63 -19.87 -6.28
C GLY A 75 28.96 -19.55 -6.94
N ILE A 76 29.31 -18.27 -6.98
CA ILE A 76 30.64 -17.80 -7.36
C ILE A 76 31.17 -16.86 -6.28
N ASP A 77 32.44 -17.01 -5.92
CA ASP A 77 33.11 -16.12 -4.97
C ASP A 77 34.56 -15.88 -5.41
N ILE A 78 35.10 -14.71 -5.06
CA ILE A 78 36.49 -14.35 -5.41
C ILE A 78 37.51 -15.12 -4.55
N SER A 79 37.11 -15.51 -3.33
CA SER A 79 37.94 -16.20 -2.35
C SER A 79 38.04 -17.70 -2.62
N ASP A 80 39.24 -18.18 -2.95
CA ASP A 80 39.49 -19.63 -3.10
C ASP A 80 39.33 -20.39 -1.77
N VAL A 81 39.53 -19.71 -0.64
CA VAL A 81 39.38 -20.29 0.70
C VAL A 81 37.93 -20.70 0.95
N VAL A 82 36.97 -19.82 0.67
CA VAL A 82 35.56 -20.09 0.93
C VAL A 82 34.95 -21.01 -0.13
N VAL A 83 35.35 -20.87 -1.40
CA VAL A 83 34.93 -21.77 -2.48
C VAL A 83 35.35 -23.21 -2.20
N SER A 84 36.60 -23.44 -1.77
CA SER A 84 37.08 -24.79 -1.42
C SER A 84 36.28 -25.36 -0.25
N ARG A 85 36.09 -24.56 0.81
CA ARG A 85 35.30 -24.93 2.00
C ARG A 85 33.85 -25.28 1.65
N ASN A 86 33.23 -24.55 0.73
CA ASN A 86 31.87 -24.83 0.29
C ASN A 86 31.78 -26.08 -0.56
N ASN A 87 32.75 -26.32 -1.44
CA ASN A 87 32.80 -27.52 -2.27
C ASN A 87 33.08 -28.79 -1.45
N ASP A 88 33.74 -28.71 -0.28
CA ASP A 88 33.81 -29.84 0.65
C ASP A 88 32.42 -30.26 1.16
N ARG A 89 31.48 -29.32 1.24
CA ARG A 89 30.10 -29.54 1.72
C ARG A 89 29.11 -29.85 0.59
N LEU A 90 29.25 -29.15 -0.53
CA LEU A 90 28.38 -29.22 -1.70
C LEU A 90 29.27 -29.26 -2.96
N PRO A 91 29.85 -30.44 -3.28
CA PRO A 91 30.81 -30.55 -4.37
C PRO A 91 30.21 -30.18 -5.74
N GLY A 92 30.88 -29.27 -6.46
CA GLY A 92 30.53 -28.88 -7.83
C GLY A 92 29.53 -27.73 -7.94
N TYR A 93 29.07 -27.17 -6.81
CA TYR A 93 28.11 -26.06 -6.80
C TYR A 93 28.77 -24.67 -6.68
N PHE A 94 30.07 -24.60 -6.42
CA PHE A 94 30.78 -23.34 -6.21
C PHE A 94 31.98 -23.20 -7.14
N SER A 95 32.10 -22.03 -7.78
CA SER A 95 33.23 -21.68 -8.66
C SER A 95 33.99 -20.47 -8.12
N GLN A 96 35.28 -20.37 -8.43
CA GLN A 96 36.09 -19.20 -8.09
C GLN A 96 36.10 -18.21 -9.26
N GLY A 97 35.87 -16.93 -8.97
CA GLY A 97 35.94 -15.87 -9.99
C GLY A 97 35.51 -14.50 -9.47
N THR A 98 35.65 -13.48 -10.31
CA THR A 98 35.35 -12.08 -9.96
C THR A 98 34.08 -11.60 -10.66
N VAL A 99 33.27 -10.79 -9.97
CA VAL A 99 32.09 -10.13 -10.56
C VAL A 99 32.46 -9.16 -11.70
N LEU A 100 33.73 -8.74 -11.77
CA LEU A 100 34.24 -7.87 -12.84
C LEU A 100 34.51 -8.61 -14.16
N ALA A 101 34.53 -9.95 -14.14
CA ALA A 101 34.76 -10.80 -15.30
C ALA A 101 34.23 -12.22 -14.99
N LEU A 102 32.93 -12.41 -15.17
CA LEU A 102 32.28 -13.66 -14.82
C LEU A 102 32.64 -14.76 -15.84
N PRO A 103 33.08 -15.96 -15.41
CA PRO A 103 33.50 -17.05 -16.29
C PRO A 103 32.30 -17.82 -16.89
N PHE A 104 31.22 -17.11 -17.21
CA PHE A 104 29.98 -17.66 -17.72
C PHE A 104 29.62 -17.01 -19.06
N ALA A 105 28.91 -17.77 -19.89
CA ALA A 105 28.42 -17.26 -21.17
C ALA A 105 27.33 -16.20 -20.98
N ASP A 106 27.08 -15.43 -22.03
CA ASP A 106 26.00 -14.45 -22.05
C ASP A 106 24.66 -15.16 -21.81
N GLU A 107 23.79 -14.55 -20.99
CA GLU A 107 22.44 -15.01 -20.68
C GLU A 107 22.36 -16.47 -20.19
N SER A 108 23.41 -16.96 -19.50
CA SER A 108 23.49 -18.36 -19.06
C SER A 108 22.68 -18.66 -17.79
N PHE A 109 22.28 -17.64 -17.03
CA PHE A 109 21.48 -17.79 -15.82
C PHE A 109 20.18 -16.99 -15.91
N GLU A 110 19.06 -17.62 -15.51
CA GLU A 110 17.77 -16.94 -15.48
C GLU A 110 17.79 -15.79 -14.48
N THR A 111 18.33 -16.04 -13.28
CA THR A 111 18.42 -15.06 -12.20
C THR A 111 19.83 -14.99 -11.62
N LEU A 112 20.36 -13.79 -11.49
CA LEU A 112 21.55 -13.52 -10.66
C LEU A 112 21.10 -12.95 -9.33
N VAL A 113 21.75 -13.35 -8.25
CA VAL A 113 21.49 -12.82 -6.91
C VAL A 113 22.81 -12.35 -6.31
N SER A 114 22.78 -11.25 -5.57
CA SER A 114 23.93 -10.75 -4.82
C SER A 114 23.41 -10.25 -3.48
N VAL A 115 23.92 -10.82 -2.40
CA VAL A 115 23.56 -10.44 -1.03
C VAL A 115 24.82 -10.02 -0.29
N HIS A 116 24.90 -8.74 0.08
CA HIS A 116 26.05 -8.18 0.81
C HIS A 116 27.40 -8.46 0.16
N CYS A 117 27.54 -8.10 -1.13
CA CYS A 117 28.74 -8.38 -1.92
C CYS A 117 29.17 -7.20 -2.78
N ILE A 118 28.29 -6.70 -3.65
CA ILE A 118 28.68 -5.66 -4.62
C ILE A 118 29.00 -4.31 -3.96
N GLU A 119 28.54 -4.06 -2.74
CA GLU A 119 28.95 -2.91 -1.93
C GLU A 119 30.40 -2.97 -1.42
N CYS A 120 31.08 -4.12 -1.57
CA CYS A 120 32.51 -4.28 -1.30
C CYS A 120 33.41 -3.81 -2.47
N LEU A 121 32.83 -3.39 -3.60
CA LEU A 121 33.57 -2.84 -4.73
C LEU A 121 33.85 -1.35 -4.54
N THR A 122 34.85 -0.80 -5.24
CA THR A 122 35.00 0.65 -5.37
C THR A 122 33.90 1.22 -6.28
N PRO A 123 33.47 2.48 -6.08
CA PRO A 123 32.50 3.13 -6.95
C PRO A 123 32.85 3.11 -8.45
N ASN A 124 34.15 3.09 -8.78
CA ASN A 124 34.64 3.07 -10.17
C ASN A 124 34.51 1.71 -10.84
N ASP A 125 34.42 0.63 -10.08
CA ASP A 125 34.32 -0.74 -10.59
C ASP A 125 32.86 -1.20 -10.71
N VAL A 126 31.92 -0.54 -10.02
CA VAL A 126 30.48 -0.85 -10.08
C VAL A 126 29.93 -0.87 -11.52
N PRO A 127 30.23 0.10 -12.41
CA PRO A 127 29.74 0.03 -13.79
C PRO A 127 30.19 -1.23 -14.53
N ALA A 128 31.46 -1.66 -14.36
CA ALA A 128 31.97 -2.86 -15.00
C ALA A 128 31.32 -4.13 -14.43
N ALA A 129 31.16 -4.19 -13.10
CA ALA A 129 30.45 -5.29 -12.43
C ALA A 129 29.00 -5.41 -12.94
N LEU A 130 28.24 -4.31 -12.97
CA LEU A 130 26.85 -4.32 -13.42
C LEU A 130 26.72 -4.69 -14.90
N GLN A 131 27.68 -4.32 -15.76
CA GLN A 131 27.72 -4.76 -17.16
C GLN A 131 27.94 -6.28 -17.28
N GLU A 132 28.83 -6.86 -16.49
CA GLU A 132 28.99 -8.32 -16.42
C GLU A 132 27.75 -9.02 -15.88
N LEU A 133 27.10 -8.46 -14.85
CA LEU A 133 25.82 -8.98 -14.35
C LEU A 133 24.75 -8.90 -15.45
N TYR A 134 24.64 -7.80 -16.18
CA TYR A 134 23.71 -7.66 -17.32
C TYR A 134 23.99 -8.70 -18.42
N ARG A 135 25.27 -8.90 -18.76
CA ARG A 135 25.70 -9.86 -19.77
C ARG A 135 25.28 -11.28 -19.43
N VAL A 136 25.55 -11.73 -18.20
CA VAL A 136 25.29 -13.11 -17.76
C VAL A 136 23.82 -13.35 -17.40
N THR A 137 23.11 -12.32 -16.94
CA THR A 137 21.68 -12.41 -16.62
C THR A 137 20.85 -12.58 -17.88
N ARG A 138 19.91 -13.51 -17.85
CA ARG A 138 18.88 -13.68 -18.88
C ARG A 138 17.61 -12.90 -18.56
N ARG A 139 17.14 -12.92 -17.31
CA ARG A 139 15.87 -12.30 -16.92
C ARG A 139 15.96 -11.37 -15.72
N SER A 140 16.39 -11.86 -14.57
CA SER A 140 16.25 -11.11 -13.30
C SER A 140 17.57 -10.95 -12.56
N LEU A 141 17.73 -9.81 -11.89
CA LEU A 141 18.83 -9.54 -10.96
C LEU A 141 18.23 -9.19 -9.60
N PHE A 142 18.66 -9.86 -8.54
CA PHE A 142 18.19 -9.61 -7.18
C PHE A 142 19.34 -9.11 -6.32
N LEU A 143 19.26 -7.86 -5.86
CA LEU A 143 20.28 -7.27 -5.01
C LEU A 143 19.74 -7.08 -3.60
N LYS A 144 20.47 -7.52 -2.59
CA LYS A 144 20.27 -7.11 -1.20
C LYS A 144 21.56 -6.44 -0.72
N ILE A 145 21.45 -5.15 -0.42
CA ILE A 145 22.60 -4.26 -0.20
C ILE A 145 22.44 -3.56 1.14
N ALA A 146 23.54 -3.32 1.84
CA ALA A 146 23.58 -2.46 3.02
C ALA A 146 24.21 -1.09 2.70
N SER A 147 23.62 0.00 3.19
CA SER A 147 24.21 1.36 3.15
C SER A 147 25.17 1.62 4.31
N VAL A 148 25.09 0.81 5.37
CA VAL A 148 25.98 0.87 6.53
C VAL A 148 26.57 -0.52 6.72
N PRO A 149 27.90 -0.65 6.94
CA PRO A 149 28.50 -1.94 7.23
C PRO A 149 27.79 -2.61 8.41
N PRO A 150 27.38 -3.88 8.29
CA PRO A 150 26.98 -4.67 9.43
C PRO A 150 28.06 -4.62 10.51
N ASP A 151 27.66 -4.63 11.79
CA ASP A 151 28.60 -4.54 12.92
C ASP A 151 29.75 -5.55 12.77
N GLY A 152 30.96 -5.06 12.47
CA GLY A 152 32.18 -5.86 12.31
C GLY A 152 32.58 -6.26 10.88
N GLU A 153 31.82 -5.88 9.83
CA GLU A 153 32.20 -6.11 8.43
C GLU A 153 33.08 -4.96 7.89
N HIS A 154 34.38 -5.22 7.74
CA HIS A 154 35.37 -4.24 7.30
C HIS A 154 35.61 -4.19 5.78
N LEU A 155 34.88 -5.00 5.00
CA LEU A 155 35.09 -5.14 3.54
C LEU A 155 34.20 -4.22 2.69
N GLN A 156 33.15 -3.62 3.28
CA GLN A 156 32.27 -2.71 2.55
C GLN A 156 33.00 -1.40 2.21
N LEU A 157 32.93 -0.98 0.95
CA LEU A 157 33.59 0.23 0.43
C LEU A 157 32.59 1.31 -0.02
N ILE A 158 31.32 0.96 -0.22
CA ILE A 158 30.26 1.86 -0.68
C ILE A 158 29.17 1.96 0.40
N SER A 159 28.83 3.17 0.83
CA SER A 159 27.76 3.45 1.80
C SER A 159 26.57 4.21 1.20
N GLU A 160 26.42 4.11 -0.13
CA GLU A 160 25.36 4.79 -0.88
C GLU A 160 23.98 4.16 -0.66
N GLY A 161 22.92 4.98 -0.71
CA GLY A 161 21.53 4.54 -0.52
C GLY A 161 20.91 3.92 -1.78
N ARG A 162 19.67 3.41 -1.62
CA ARG A 162 18.92 2.73 -2.69
C ARG A 162 18.87 3.49 -4.02
N ALA A 163 18.59 4.78 -3.99
CA ALA A 163 18.44 5.59 -5.21
C ALA A 163 19.73 5.61 -6.07
N TRP A 164 20.90 5.61 -5.43
CA TRP A 164 22.19 5.55 -6.13
C TRP A 164 22.37 4.19 -6.82
N TRP A 165 22.07 3.10 -6.12
CA TRP A 165 22.15 1.75 -6.68
C TRP A 165 21.14 1.51 -7.80
N GLU A 166 19.90 1.96 -7.63
CA GLU A 166 18.87 1.96 -8.68
C GLU A 166 19.37 2.70 -9.93
N ALA A 167 19.90 3.92 -9.78
CA ALA A 167 20.44 4.70 -10.89
C ALA A 167 21.54 3.93 -11.65
N ARG A 168 22.50 3.34 -10.93
CA ARG A 168 23.59 2.54 -11.53
C ARG A 168 23.06 1.30 -12.25
N CYS A 169 22.06 0.63 -11.70
CA CYS A 169 21.44 -0.52 -12.34
C CYS A 169 20.68 -0.14 -13.62
N PHE A 170 19.97 0.99 -13.62
CA PHE A 170 19.26 1.49 -14.80
C PHE A 170 20.22 1.91 -15.91
N GLU A 171 21.36 2.51 -15.56
CA GLU A 171 22.45 2.83 -16.48
C GLU A 171 23.05 1.57 -17.12
N ALA A 172 23.08 0.45 -16.40
CA ALA A 172 23.54 -0.84 -16.90
C ALA A 172 22.52 -1.60 -17.76
N GLY A 173 21.30 -1.08 -17.93
CA GLY A 173 20.26 -1.70 -18.76
C GLY A 173 19.23 -2.54 -18.01
N PHE A 174 19.18 -2.44 -16.69
CA PHE A 174 18.09 -3.01 -15.89
C PHE A 174 16.92 -2.03 -15.72
N ARG A 175 15.77 -2.56 -15.27
CA ARG A 175 14.61 -1.82 -14.77
C ARG A 175 14.12 -2.47 -13.48
N LYS A 176 13.33 -1.77 -12.66
CA LYS A 176 12.63 -2.36 -11.51
C LYS A 176 11.79 -3.56 -11.99
N HIS A 177 11.89 -4.67 -11.27
CA HIS A 177 11.08 -5.86 -11.57
C HIS A 177 9.59 -5.56 -11.28
N PRO A 178 8.61 -6.16 -11.99
CA PRO A 178 7.18 -5.95 -11.68
C PRO A 178 6.82 -6.20 -10.20
N HIS A 179 7.50 -7.17 -9.57
CA HIS A 179 7.34 -7.49 -8.15
C HIS A 179 8.12 -6.57 -7.18
N PHE A 180 8.72 -5.47 -7.64
CA PHE A 180 9.51 -4.58 -6.78
C PHE A 180 8.73 -4.13 -5.54
N TYR A 181 7.48 -3.72 -5.71
CA TYR A 181 6.64 -3.25 -4.60
C TYR A 181 5.91 -4.39 -3.86
N THR A 182 5.98 -5.63 -4.37
CA THR A 182 5.65 -6.83 -3.59
C THR A 182 6.75 -7.12 -2.56
N VAL A 183 8.01 -6.93 -2.95
CA VAL A 183 9.18 -7.11 -2.07
C VAL A 183 9.35 -5.93 -1.11
N ASN A 184 9.14 -4.71 -1.62
CA ASN A 184 9.30 -3.47 -0.88
C ASN A 184 7.95 -2.71 -0.87
N PRO A 185 7.04 -3.03 0.08
CA PRO A 185 5.77 -2.32 0.21
C PRO A 185 5.95 -0.80 0.20
N TYR A 186 5.05 -0.08 -0.46
CA TYR A 186 5.23 1.35 -0.76
C TYR A 186 5.62 2.22 0.45
N GLU A 187 4.95 2.06 1.59
CA GLU A 187 5.23 2.83 2.81
C GLU A 187 6.50 2.36 3.54
N SER A 188 6.98 1.12 3.31
CA SER A 188 8.22 0.62 3.92
C SER A 188 9.47 1.32 3.34
N LEU A 189 9.36 1.87 2.13
CA LEU A 189 10.40 2.66 1.47
C LEU A 189 10.74 3.98 2.18
N ASN A 190 9.96 4.37 3.18
CA ASN A 190 10.34 5.47 4.07
C ASN A 190 11.54 5.12 4.95
N GLY A 191 11.79 3.83 5.20
CA GLY A 191 12.79 3.31 6.14
C GLY A 191 14.03 2.69 5.50
N ASP A 192 14.32 2.96 4.22
CA ASP A 192 15.45 2.39 3.44
C ASP A 192 16.85 2.84 3.92
N HIS A 193 17.09 2.90 5.24
CA HIS A 193 18.23 3.60 5.81
C HIS A 193 19.48 2.72 5.98
N THR A 194 19.33 1.39 6.12
CA THR A 194 20.46 0.51 6.47
C THR A 194 20.62 -0.70 5.54
N THR A 195 19.53 -1.34 5.11
CA THR A 195 19.54 -2.47 4.19
C THR A 195 18.29 -2.45 3.33
N PHE A 196 18.46 -2.64 2.02
CA PHE A 196 17.36 -2.59 1.05
C PHE A 196 17.53 -3.67 -0.03
N ILE A 197 16.39 -4.02 -0.64
CA ILE A 197 16.33 -5.05 -1.68
C ILE A 197 15.90 -4.42 -3.00
N ILE A 198 16.64 -4.68 -4.07
CA ILE A 198 16.37 -4.15 -5.41
C ILE A 198 16.21 -5.33 -6.37
N PRO A 199 14.98 -5.86 -6.52
CA PRO A 199 14.69 -6.82 -7.57
C PRO A 199 14.57 -6.08 -8.92
N LEU A 200 15.31 -6.55 -9.90
CA LEU A 200 15.48 -5.94 -11.21
C LEU A 200 15.16 -6.95 -12.31
N GLU A 201 14.77 -6.42 -13.46
CA GLU A 201 14.57 -7.17 -14.69
C GLU A 201 15.51 -6.62 -15.77
N LYS A 202 16.09 -7.52 -16.56
CA LYS A 202 16.90 -7.19 -17.74
C LYS A 202 16.02 -6.62 -18.84
N ILE A 203 16.35 -5.44 -19.36
CA ILE A 203 15.66 -4.88 -20.53
C ILE A 203 16.11 -5.68 -21.78
N PRO A 204 15.19 -6.07 -22.69
CA PRO A 204 15.55 -6.76 -23.92
C PRO A 204 16.62 -6.00 -24.73
N ASN A 205 17.65 -6.71 -25.22
CA ASN A 205 18.83 -6.10 -25.86
C ASN A 205 18.46 -5.12 -27.00
N LEU A 206 17.48 -5.49 -27.85
CA LEU A 206 17.02 -4.63 -28.95
C LEU A 206 16.33 -3.36 -28.44
N ALA A 207 15.49 -3.48 -27.42
CA ALA A 207 14.79 -2.35 -26.82
C ALA A 207 15.77 -1.43 -26.09
N HIS A 208 16.74 -1.99 -25.37
CA HIS A 208 17.77 -1.22 -24.69
C HIS A 208 18.67 -0.45 -25.67
N ALA A 209 19.05 -1.07 -26.80
CA ALA A 209 19.83 -0.42 -27.84
C ALA A 209 19.06 0.70 -28.56
N THR A 210 17.75 0.52 -28.76
CA THR A 210 16.89 1.51 -29.44
C THR A 210 16.52 2.66 -28.51
N TYR A 211 16.29 2.37 -27.23
CA TYR A 211 15.83 3.32 -26.21
C TYR A 211 16.76 3.31 -24.98
N PRO A 212 18.01 3.77 -25.13
CA PRO A 212 18.95 3.89 -24.03
C PRO A 212 18.43 4.89 -22.99
N LEU A 213 18.94 4.81 -21.75
CA LEU A 213 18.46 5.68 -20.67
C LEU A 213 18.65 7.18 -20.97
N ALA A 214 19.70 7.52 -21.75
CA ALA A 214 19.94 8.90 -22.20
C ALA A 214 18.78 9.44 -23.05
N ALA A 215 18.23 8.64 -23.97
CA ALA A 215 17.09 9.05 -24.79
C ALA A 215 15.83 9.31 -23.94
N LEU A 216 15.58 8.48 -22.92
CA LEU A 216 14.49 8.73 -21.98
C LEU A 216 14.70 9.99 -21.12
N ARG A 217 15.96 10.32 -20.79
CA ARG A 217 16.28 11.56 -20.06
C ARG A 217 16.02 12.81 -20.91
N GLU A 218 16.25 12.74 -22.22
CA GLU A 218 15.94 13.83 -23.16
C GLU A 218 14.43 14.03 -23.35
N GLU A 219 13.67 12.93 -23.38
CA GLU A 219 12.21 12.95 -23.52
C GLU A 219 11.45 13.09 -22.19
N ARG A 220 12.17 13.20 -21.05
CA ARG A 220 11.61 13.00 -19.69
C ARG A 220 10.37 13.85 -19.38
N ASP A 221 10.34 15.08 -19.88
CA ASP A 221 9.22 16.01 -19.61
C ASP A 221 7.92 15.59 -20.31
N LEU A 222 8.01 14.72 -21.32
CA LEU A 222 6.87 14.13 -22.03
C LEU A 222 6.71 12.63 -21.70
N HIS A 223 7.82 11.89 -21.61
CA HIS A 223 7.84 10.44 -21.52
C HIS A 223 9.01 9.94 -20.65
N MET A 224 8.69 9.27 -19.53
CA MET A 224 9.68 8.56 -18.71
C MET A 224 9.17 7.20 -18.27
N ASP A 225 9.99 6.16 -18.40
CA ASP A 225 9.67 4.81 -17.92
C ASP A 225 9.95 4.78 -16.42
N MET A 226 8.89 4.76 -15.62
CA MET A 226 9.01 4.85 -14.16
C MET A 226 9.65 3.60 -13.52
N LEU A 227 9.80 2.50 -14.26
CA LEU A 227 10.62 1.35 -13.82
C LEU A 227 12.12 1.60 -14.01
N ARG A 228 12.50 2.66 -14.73
CA ARG A 228 13.88 3.09 -14.98
C ARG A 228 14.18 4.44 -14.33
N GLU A 229 13.33 4.87 -13.40
CA GLU A 229 13.48 6.07 -12.59
C GLU A 229 13.48 5.72 -11.10
N HIS A 230 14.31 6.44 -10.34
CA HIS A 230 14.41 6.29 -8.89
C HIS A 230 13.70 7.45 -8.19
N GLY A 231 13.35 7.26 -6.92
CA GLY A 231 12.82 8.31 -6.06
C GLY A 231 11.31 8.24 -5.83
N SER A 232 10.86 9.05 -4.87
CA SER A 232 9.49 9.07 -4.32
C SER A 232 8.39 9.14 -5.36
N ARG A 233 8.51 10.03 -6.34
CA ARG A 233 7.49 10.23 -7.38
C ARG A 233 7.38 9.04 -8.33
N SER A 234 8.52 8.48 -8.77
CA SER A 234 8.53 7.25 -9.56
C SER A 234 7.94 6.08 -8.76
N ASP A 235 8.27 5.98 -7.47
CA ASP A 235 7.73 4.94 -6.59
C ASP A 235 6.22 5.07 -6.45
N ALA A 236 5.71 6.28 -6.22
CA ALA A 236 4.29 6.55 -6.09
C ALA A 236 3.51 6.15 -7.33
N HIS A 237 4.02 6.53 -8.51
CA HIS A 237 3.35 6.26 -9.77
C HIS A 237 3.33 4.76 -10.12
N VAL A 238 4.44 4.03 -9.92
CA VAL A 238 4.47 2.57 -10.15
C VAL A 238 3.59 1.83 -9.12
N ASP A 239 3.54 2.32 -7.88
CA ASP A 239 2.67 1.74 -6.86
C ASP A 239 1.17 1.87 -7.22
N ARG A 240 0.74 2.90 -8.00
CA ARG A 240 -0.66 2.98 -8.47
C ARG A 240 -1.07 1.78 -9.32
N TYR A 241 -0.16 1.27 -10.14
CA TYR A 241 -0.41 0.04 -10.90
C TYR A 241 -0.43 -1.20 -10.01
N ASN A 242 0.44 -1.27 -9.00
CA ASN A 242 0.39 -2.34 -7.99
C ASN A 242 -0.93 -2.30 -7.21
N PHE A 243 -1.39 -1.10 -6.85
CA PHE A 243 -2.70 -0.85 -6.27
C PHE A 243 -3.82 -1.33 -7.19
N ALA A 244 -3.81 -0.97 -8.48
CA ALA A 244 -4.82 -1.41 -9.44
C ALA A 244 -4.89 -2.94 -9.55
N CYS A 245 -3.75 -3.63 -9.51
CA CYS A 245 -3.69 -5.09 -9.57
C CYS A 245 -4.52 -5.79 -8.47
N ARG A 246 -4.78 -5.13 -7.34
CA ARG A 246 -5.62 -5.65 -6.25
C ARG A 246 -7.10 -5.74 -6.63
N TYR A 247 -7.53 -5.02 -7.67
CA TYR A 247 -8.93 -4.91 -8.07
C TYR A 247 -9.23 -5.56 -9.43
N ILE A 248 -8.20 -6.06 -10.13
CA ILE A 248 -8.33 -6.78 -11.39
C ILE A 248 -8.60 -8.26 -11.10
N ARG A 249 -9.69 -8.77 -11.64
CA ARG A 249 -10.15 -10.13 -11.38
C ARG A 249 -9.51 -11.12 -12.38
N PRO A 250 -9.39 -12.41 -12.02
CA PRO A 250 -8.97 -13.43 -12.97
C PRO A 250 -9.88 -13.46 -14.20
N GLY A 251 -9.27 -13.51 -15.39
CA GLY A 251 -9.98 -13.52 -16.66
C GLY A 251 -10.33 -12.15 -17.23
N ASP A 252 -10.12 -11.05 -16.50
CA ASP A 252 -10.49 -9.71 -16.95
C ASP A 252 -9.80 -9.33 -18.28
N ILE A 253 -10.54 -8.64 -19.14
CA ILE A 253 -10.00 -7.85 -20.25
C ILE A 253 -9.76 -6.44 -19.74
N VAL A 254 -8.50 -5.98 -19.80
CA VAL A 254 -8.07 -4.71 -19.22
C VAL A 254 -7.72 -3.71 -20.31
N ILE A 255 -8.14 -2.46 -20.13
CA ILE A 255 -7.65 -1.31 -20.87
C ILE A 255 -6.89 -0.38 -19.94
N ASP A 256 -5.72 0.05 -20.40
CA ASP A 256 -4.89 1.08 -19.77
C ASP A 256 -4.93 2.32 -20.68
N ALA A 257 -5.79 3.28 -20.32
CA ALA A 257 -6.12 4.45 -21.13
C ALA A 257 -5.26 5.64 -20.68
N ALA A 258 -4.38 6.09 -21.58
CA ALA A 258 -3.18 6.90 -21.33
C ALA A 258 -2.05 6.10 -20.68
N CYS A 259 -1.67 4.98 -21.32
CA CYS A 259 -0.67 4.04 -20.81
C CYS A 259 0.79 4.56 -20.86
N GLY A 260 1.04 5.70 -21.51
CA GLY A 260 2.36 6.28 -21.68
C GLY A 260 3.34 5.32 -22.36
N LEU A 261 4.41 4.97 -21.64
CA LEU A 261 5.43 4.04 -22.10
C LEU A 261 5.12 2.56 -21.80
N GLY A 262 3.93 2.24 -21.28
CA GLY A 262 3.40 0.87 -21.18
C GLY A 262 3.92 0.02 -20.02
N TYR A 263 4.77 0.57 -19.13
CA TYR A 263 5.25 -0.16 -17.96
C TYR A 263 4.11 -0.55 -17.01
N GLY A 264 3.07 0.28 -16.90
CA GLY A 264 1.89 0.01 -16.08
C GLY A 264 1.10 -1.20 -16.58
N SER A 265 0.78 -1.20 -17.87
CA SER A 265 0.20 -2.36 -18.57
C SER A 265 1.03 -3.64 -18.38
N TYR A 266 2.36 -3.55 -18.42
CA TYR A 266 3.24 -4.69 -18.18
C TYR A 266 3.14 -5.21 -16.74
N ILE A 267 3.12 -4.33 -15.75
CA ILE A 267 2.92 -4.70 -14.34
C ILE A 267 1.58 -5.41 -14.16
N VAL A 268 0.50 -4.82 -14.68
CA VAL A 268 -0.85 -5.38 -14.59
C VAL A 268 -0.90 -6.80 -15.13
N HIS A 269 -0.31 -7.05 -16.30
CA HIS A 269 -0.28 -8.39 -16.87
C HIS A 269 0.56 -9.36 -16.02
N ASN A 270 1.71 -8.95 -15.49
CA ASN A 270 2.59 -9.84 -14.72
C ASN A 270 2.11 -10.13 -13.30
N LEU A 271 1.37 -9.22 -12.68
CA LEU A 271 0.91 -9.35 -11.29
C LEU A 271 -0.52 -9.89 -11.16
N THR A 272 -1.25 -10.05 -12.26
CA THR A 272 -2.65 -10.50 -12.24
C THR A 272 -2.88 -11.71 -13.13
N LYS A 273 -4.09 -12.26 -13.07
CA LYS A 273 -4.56 -13.32 -13.97
C LYS A 273 -5.50 -12.78 -15.05
N CYS A 274 -5.33 -11.52 -15.44
CA CYS A 274 -6.10 -10.96 -16.56
C CYS A 274 -5.81 -11.76 -17.85
N THR A 275 -6.77 -11.76 -18.77
CA THR A 275 -6.63 -12.44 -20.06
C THR A 275 -5.78 -11.61 -21.01
N LYS A 276 -5.99 -10.30 -21.01
CA LYS A 276 -5.39 -9.36 -21.96
C LYS A 276 -5.34 -7.95 -21.38
N VAL A 277 -4.28 -7.22 -21.71
CA VAL A 277 -4.14 -5.78 -21.45
C VAL A 277 -3.96 -5.05 -22.79
N THR A 278 -4.76 -4.00 -23.01
CA THR A 278 -4.60 -3.09 -24.15
C THR A 278 -4.26 -1.70 -23.64
N GLY A 279 -3.03 -1.25 -23.88
CA GLY A 279 -2.61 0.12 -23.59
C GLY A 279 -2.91 1.06 -24.76
N ILE A 280 -3.45 2.23 -24.47
CA ILE A 280 -3.70 3.28 -25.46
C ILE A 280 -3.00 4.55 -25.03
N ASP A 281 -2.28 5.20 -25.94
CA ASP A 281 -1.64 6.49 -25.69
C ASP A 281 -1.63 7.37 -26.94
N GLY A 282 -1.66 8.69 -26.76
CA GLY A 282 -1.63 9.65 -27.88
C GLY A 282 -0.25 9.79 -28.53
N SER A 283 0.82 9.29 -27.91
CA SER A 283 2.18 9.40 -28.42
C SER A 283 2.61 8.17 -29.22
N ALA A 284 2.85 8.35 -30.53
CA ALA A 284 3.46 7.33 -31.38
C ALA A 284 4.83 6.85 -30.83
N TYR A 285 5.64 7.76 -30.28
CA TYR A 285 6.90 7.40 -29.62
C TYR A 285 6.64 6.49 -28.41
N GLY A 286 5.66 6.87 -27.57
CA GLY A 286 5.26 6.12 -26.40
C GLY A 286 4.84 4.69 -26.73
N VAL A 287 3.95 4.53 -27.71
CA VAL A 287 3.43 3.24 -28.18
C VAL A 287 4.53 2.37 -28.80
N ASN A 288 5.45 2.97 -29.58
CA ASN A 288 6.57 2.23 -30.16
C ASN A 288 7.56 1.72 -29.08
N TYR A 289 7.85 2.55 -28.08
CA TYR A 289 8.64 2.14 -26.92
C TYR A 289 7.95 1.00 -26.17
N ALA A 290 6.66 1.16 -25.84
CA ALA A 290 5.86 0.20 -25.09
C ALA A 290 5.81 -1.16 -25.80
N THR A 291 5.52 -1.14 -27.11
CA THR A 291 5.50 -2.33 -27.96
C THR A 291 6.84 -3.05 -27.96
N SER A 292 7.95 -2.30 -28.09
CA SER A 292 9.30 -2.88 -28.13
C SER A 292 9.75 -3.47 -26.80
N ASN A 293 9.32 -2.88 -25.67
CA ASN A 293 9.76 -3.27 -24.32
C ASN A 293 8.86 -4.30 -23.64
N PHE A 294 7.56 -4.27 -23.93
CA PHE A 294 6.53 -4.94 -23.14
C PHE A 294 5.50 -5.69 -23.99
N GLY A 295 5.47 -5.47 -25.31
CA GLY A 295 4.54 -6.13 -26.21
C GLY A 295 4.66 -7.65 -26.13
N ALA A 296 3.53 -8.33 -25.97
CA ALA A 296 3.49 -9.78 -25.79
C ALA A 296 2.34 -10.40 -26.60
N ALA A 297 2.58 -10.60 -27.90
CA ALA A 297 1.63 -11.18 -28.85
C ALA A 297 0.21 -10.60 -28.68
N ASP A 298 -0.78 -11.44 -28.38
CA ASP A 298 -2.18 -11.09 -28.18
C ASP A 298 -2.55 -10.72 -26.73
N LYS A 299 -1.61 -10.82 -25.79
CA LYS A 299 -1.82 -10.61 -24.36
C LYS A 299 -1.56 -9.18 -23.89
N ILE A 300 -0.54 -8.52 -24.44
CA ILE A 300 -0.24 -7.11 -24.18
C ILE A 300 -0.08 -6.40 -25.52
N ILE A 301 -1.00 -5.49 -25.82
CA ILE A 301 -1.06 -4.76 -27.08
C ILE A 301 -1.09 -3.26 -26.78
N PHE A 302 -0.35 -2.47 -27.55
CA PHE A 302 -0.35 -1.01 -27.46
C PHE A 302 -0.87 -0.40 -28.76
N THR A 303 -1.70 0.64 -28.65
CA THR A 303 -2.30 1.32 -29.79
C THR A 303 -2.20 2.83 -29.63
N GLU A 304 -1.89 3.53 -30.71
CA GLU A 304 -1.88 5.00 -30.74
C GLU A 304 -3.31 5.54 -30.86
N GLY A 305 -3.66 6.54 -30.05
CA GLY A 305 -4.92 7.26 -30.20
C GLY A 305 -5.23 8.21 -29.04
N TYR A 306 -5.93 9.30 -29.37
CA TYR A 306 -6.35 10.30 -28.38
C TYR A 306 -7.69 9.93 -27.73
N LEU A 307 -7.73 10.03 -26.40
CA LEU A 307 -8.94 9.90 -25.62
C LEU A 307 -9.83 11.16 -25.76
N PRO A 308 -11.16 11.03 -25.75
CA PRO A 308 -11.91 9.78 -25.69
C PRO A 308 -12.08 9.09 -27.06
N ASN A 309 -11.76 9.77 -28.16
CA ASN A 309 -12.13 9.35 -29.53
C ASN A 309 -11.67 7.94 -29.91
N CYS A 310 -10.47 7.53 -29.51
CA CYS A 310 -9.95 6.20 -29.81
C CYS A 310 -10.76 5.07 -29.17
N LEU A 311 -11.52 5.34 -28.10
CA LEU A 311 -12.39 4.36 -27.46
C LEU A 311 -13.63 4.01 -28.30
N GLY A 312 -14.00 4.86 -29.27
CA GLY A 312 -15.15 4.62 -30.15
C GLY A 312 -15.04 3.33 -30.99
N ASN A 313 -13.83 2.79 -31.17
CA ASN A 313 -13.59 1.53 -31.86
C ASN A 313 -13.71 0.29 -30.95
N ILE A 314 -13.84 0.48 -29.64
CA ILE A 314 -14.01 -0.60 -28.67
C ILE A 314 -15.51 -0.88 -28.52
N PRO A 315 -15.97 -2.14 -28.64
CA PRO A 315 -17.38 -2.46 -28.49
C PRO A 315 -17.94 -2.16 -27.09
N ASP A 316 -19.23 -1.89 -27.03
CA ASP A 316 -19.98 -1.80 -25.76
C ASP A 316 -19.81 -3.09 -24.95
N ASP A 317 -19.78 -2.98 -23.62
CA ASP A 317 -19.75 -4.11 -22.70
C ASP A 317 -18.70 -5.19 -23.04
N SER A 318 -17.49 -4.77 -23.42
CA SER A 318 -16.42 -5.67 -23.89
C SER A 318 -15.16 -5.68 -23.02
N VAL A 319 -15.05 -4.75 -22.07
CA VAL A 319 -13.90 -4.56 -21.19
C VAL A 319 -14.32 -4.80 -19.74
N ASP A 320 -13.54 -5.55 -18.97
CA ASP A 320 -13.86 -5.85 -17.56
C ASP A 320 -13.25 -4.82 -16.60
N THR A 321 -12.08 -4.28 -16.92
CA THR A 321 -11.42 -3.22 -16.13
C THR A 321 -10.80 -2.14 -17.03
N ALA A 322 -11.06 -0.88 -16.72
CA ALA A 322 -10.40 0.28 -17.31
C ALA A 322 -9.52 0.96 -16.24
N ILE A 323 -8.27 1.25 -16.59
CA ILE A 323 -7.31 2.01 -15.79
C ILE A 323 -7.06 3.33 -16.52
N SER A 324 -7.03 4.44 -15.80
CA SER A 324 -6.65 5.74 -16.37
C SER A 324 -6.05 6.61 -15.27
N PHE A 325 -4.73 6.74 -15.27
CA PHE A 325 -3.98 7.45 -14.25
C PHE A 325 -3.46 8.78 -14.77
N GLU A 326 -3.73 9.86 -14.04
CA GLU A 326 -3.26 11.21 -14.35
C GLU A 326 -3.63 11.60 -15.79
N THR A 327 -4.94 11.58 -16.07
CA THR A 327 -5.49 11.76 -17.42
C THR A 327 -6.69 12.69 -17.43
N LEU A 328 -7.58 12.60 -16.43
CA LEU A 328 -8.81 13.38 -16.40
C LEU A 328 -8.53 14.90 -16.35
N GLU A 329 -7.42 15.30 -15.74
CA GLU A 329 -6.93 16.68 -15.69
C GLU A 329 -6.48 17.23 -17.05
N HIS A 330 -6.13 16.35 -17.99
CA HIS A 330 -5.59 16.71 -19.30
C HIS A 330 -6.63 16.76 -20.42
N VAL A 331 -7.78 16.10 -20.24
CA VAL A 331 -8.82 16.02 -21.27
C VAL A 331 -9.77 17.22 -21.22
N GLU A 332 -10.17 17.73 -22.38
CA GLU A 332 -11.07 18.89 -22.47
C GLU A 332 -12.44 18.61 -21.83
N ASP A 333 -13.00 17.42 -22.08
CA ASP A 333 -14.28 16.96 -21.53
C ASP A 333 -14.11 15.62 -20.77
N PRO A 334 -13.83 15.67 -19.45
CA PRO A 334 -13.70 14.47 -18.63
C PRO A 334 -14.99 13.65 -18.57
N VAL A 335 -16.16 14.29 -18.65
CA VAL A 335 -17.46 13.60 -18.60
C VAL A 335 -17.69 12.77 -19.86
N ALA A 336 -17.29 13.28 -21.03
CA ALA A 336 -17.33 12.50 -22.28
C ALA A 336 -16.44 11.25 -22.20
N LEU A 337 -15.24 11.36 -21.62
CA LEU A 337 -14.36 10.20 -21.41
C LEU A 337 -14.96 9.19 -20.41
N LEU A 338 -15.52 9.66 -19.29
CA LEU A 338 -16.21 8.80 -18.33
C LEU A 338 -17.42 8.08 -18.96
N ASN A 339 -18.13 8.72 -19.89
CA ASN A 339 -19.21 8.08 -20.64
C ASN A 339 -18.69 6.94 -21.53
N GLU A 340 -17.56 7.12 -22.21
CA GLU A 340 -16.95 6.08 -23.03
C GLU A 340 -16.44 4.91 -22.17
N PHE A 341 -15.82 5.18 -21.02
CA PHE A 341 -15.48 4.11 -20.07
C PHE A 341 -16.72 3.33 -19.62
N HIS A 342 -17.81 4.01 -19.27
CA HIS A 342 -19.04 3.34 -18.89
C HIS A 342 -19.64 2.51 -20.03
N ARG A 343 -19.54 2.98 -21.28
CA ARG A 343 -20.03 2.28 -22.47
C ARG A 343 -19.27 0.97 -22.70
N ILE A 344 -17.94 1.00 -22.68
CA ILE A 344 -17.10 -0.17 -22.99
C ILE A 344 -17.04 -1.19 -21.84
N LEU A 345 -17.25 -0.76 -20.59
CA LEU A 345 -17.19 -1.65 -19.44
C LEU A 345 -18.37 -2.62 -19.41
N THR A 346 -18.09 -3.89 -19.13
CA THR A 346 -19.10 -4.93 -18.84
C THR A 346 -19.89 -4.58 -17.57
N PRO A 347 -21.11 -5.12 -17.37
CA PRO A 347 -21.84 -4.96 -16.12
C PRO A 347 -21.02 -5.43 -14.92
N GLY A 348 -20.80 -4.56 -13.92
CA GLY A 348 -19.90 -4.85 -12.80
C GLY A 348 -18.41 -4.66 -13.09
N GLY A 349 -18.06 -4.22 -14.29
CA GLY A 349 -16.70 -3.84 -14.68
C GLY A 349 -16.21 -2.62 -13.91
N ARG A 350 -14.89 -2.55 -13.69
CA ARG A 350 -14.26 -1.55 -12.81
C ARG A 350 -13.55 -0.46 -13.60
N LEU A 351 -13.65 0.77 -13.13
CA LEU A 351 -12.84 1.92 -13.52
C LEU A 351 -11.92 2.26 -12.34
N ILE A 352 -10.62 2.29 -12.59
CA ILE A 352 -9.58 2.63 -11.61
C ILE A 352 -8.87 3.89 -12.11
N VAL A 353 -8.97 4.98 -11.36
CA VAL A 353 -8.45 6.29 -11.79
C VAL A 353 -7.59 6.94 -10.73
N SER A 354 -6.71 7.85 -11.18
CA SER A 354 -6.00 8.78 -10.29
C SER A 354 -5.98 10.18 -10.88
N VAL A 355 -6.03 11.18 -10.00
CA VAL A 355 -5.89 12.61 -10.35
C VAL A 355 -5.01 13.31 -9.31
N PRO A 356 -4.26 14.36 -9.68
CA PRO A 356 -3.58 15.22 -8.72
C PRO A 356 -4.59 15.88 -7.77
N HIS A 357 -4.24 15.99 -6.50
CA HIS A 357 -5.10 16.59 -5.48
C HIS A 357 -4.70 18.03 -5.18
N ASP A 358 -5.52 18.98 -5.64
CA ASP A 358 -5.38 20.41 -5.39
C ASP A 358 -3.97 20.97 -5.71
N TRP A 359 -3.45 20.70 -6.90
CA TRP A 359 -2.18 21.26 -7.37
C TRP A 359 -2.27 22.75 -7.78
N SER A 360 -3.36 23.43 -7.42
CA SER A 360 -3.56 24.84 -7.75
C SER A 360 -2.52 25.75 -7.10
N ASP A 361 -2.16 26.83 -7.79
CA ASP A 361 -1.34 27.95 -7.32
C ASP A 361 -2.21 29.01 -6.62
N GLU A 362 -1.63 30.16 -6.25
CA GLU A 362 -2.33 31.24 -5.55
C GLU A 362 -3.48 31.85 -6.37
N SER A 363 -3.50 31.65 -7.69
CA SER A 363 -4.58 32.06 -8.58
C SER A 363 -5.72 31.06 -8.67
N GLY A 364 -5.56 29.88 -8.06
CA GLY A 364 -6.54 28.78 -8.08
C GLY A 364 -6.46 27.91 -9.33
N PHE A 365 -5.45 28.11 -10.18
CA PHE A 365 -5.19 27.31 -11.38
C PHE A 365 -3.99 26.41 -11.18
N ASP A 366 -3.95 25.27 -11.87
CA ASP A 366 -2.74 24.46 -11.90
C ASP A 366 -1.67 25.18 -12.76
N PRO A 367 -0.43 25.35 -12.27
CA PRO A 367 0.63 26.00 -13.05
C PRO A 367 1.07 25.18 -14.28
N ASN A 368 0.70 23.89 -14.35
CA ASN A 368 0.94 23.09 -15.53
C ASN A 368 -0.03 23.50 -16.66
N PRO A 369 0.44 24.04 -17.80
CA PRO A 369 -0.43 24.48 -18.88
C PRO A 369 -1.23 23.34 -19.55
N PHE A 370 -0.83 22.09 -19.32
CA PHE A 370 -1.54 20.92 -19.82
C PHE A 370 -2.63 20.41 -18.86
N HIS A 371 -2.75 20.97 -17.65
CA HIS A 371 -3.83 20.66 -16.71
C HIS A 371 -5.00 21.62 -16.95
N LEU A 372 -6.03 21.13 -17.63
CA LEU A 372 -7.26 21.87 -17.92
C LEU A 372 -8.20 21.92 -16.71
N HIS A 373 -7.98 21.04 -15.73
CA HIS A 373 -8.84 20.86 -14.56
C HIS A 373 -8.04 20.71 -13.28
N VAL A 374 -8.38 21.48 -12.26
CA VAL A 374 -7.95 21.21 -10.88
C VAL A 374 -8.94 20.24 -10.24
N TYR A 375 -8.42 19.18 -9.63
CA TYR A 375 -9.22 18.17 -8.95
C TYR A 375 -9.12 18.30 -7.42
N ASP A 376 -10.27 18.24 -6.77
CA ASP A 376 -10.41 17.93 -5.35
C ASP A 376 -11.27 16.66 -5.19
N ARG A 377 -11.43 16.21 -3.95
CA ARG A 377 -12.24 15.02 -3.66
C ARG A 377 -13.69 15.19 -4.09
N LYS A 378 -14.26 16.39 -3.92
CA LYS A 378 -15.67 16.65 -4.21
C LYS A 378 -15.94 16.57 -5.71
N LYS A 379 -15.09 17.19 -6.52
CA LYS A 379 -15.16 17.15 -7.98
C LYS A 379 -15.02 15.71 -8.49
N LEU A 380 -14.00 14.99 -8.04
CA LEU A 380 -13.77 13.60 -8.47
C LEU A 380 -14.97 12.71 -8.15
N LEU A 381 -15.49 12.76 -6.92
CA LEU A 381 -16.66 11.97 -6.52
C LEU A 381 -17.93 12.37 -7.29
N SER A 382 -18.11 13.66 -7.56
CA SER A 382 -19.26 14.15 -8.32
C SER A 382 -19.26 13.67 -9.77
N GLU A 383 -18.10 13.72 -10.44
CA GLU A 383 -17.98 13.28 -11.83
C GLU A 383 -18.14 11.76 -11.96
N LEU A 384 -17.47 10.99 -11.09
CA LEU A 384 -17.60 9.53 -11.08
C LEU A 384 -19.03 9.09 -10.71
N GLY A 385 -19.63 9.70 -9.68
CA GLY A 385 -20.96 9.36 -9.18
C GLY A 385 -22.10 9.58 -10.19
N GLY A 386 -21.85 10.30 -11.29
CA GLY A 386 -22.83 10.46 -12.38
C GLY A 386 -23.10 9.19 -13.18
N LYS A 387 -22.17 8.22 -13.17
CA LYS A 387 -22.25 6.98 -13.98
C LYS A 387 -21.79 5.73 -13.24
N PHE A 388 -20.98 5.87 -12.21
CA PHE A 388 -20.34 4.76 -11.51
C PHE A 388 -20.70 4.71 -10.04
N GLU A 389 -20.67 3.51 -9.48
CA GLU A 389 -20.79 3.25 -8.05
C GLU A 389 -19.39 3.20 -7.43
N ILE A 390 -19.11 4.07 -6.45
CA ILE A 390 -17.79 4.17 -5.82
C ILE A 390 -17.57 3.01 -4.85
N GLU A 391 -16.64 2.10 -5.16
CA GLU A 391 -16.21 1.03 -4.26
C GLU A 391 -15.24 1.57 -3.20
N LYS A 392 -14.19 2.29 -3.62
CA LYS A 392 -13.11 2.75 -2.75
C LYS A 392 -12.53 4.09 -3.20
N LEU A 393 -12.01 4.87 -2.26
CA LEU A 393 -11.29 6.13 -2.49
C LEU A 393 -10.01 6.12 -1.64
N PHE A 394 -8.91 6.63 -2.17
CA PHE A 394 -7.62 6.71 -1.47
C PHE A 394 -6.94 8.06 -1.71
N GLY A 395 -6.15 8.48 -0.72
CA GLY A 395 -5.16 9.55 -0.85
C GLY A 395 -3.77 8.95 -0.90
N GLN A 396 -2.96 9.36 -1.87
CA GLN A 396 -1.56 8.94 -1.98
C GLN A 396 -0.62 10.15 -1.84
N THR A 397 0.45 9.96 -1.07
CA THR A 397 1.54 10.92 -0.88
C THR A 397 2.84 10.31 -1.38
N ALA A 398 3.63 11.05 -2.16
CA ALA A 398 4.98 10.63 -2.57
C ALA A 398 6.04 11.18 -1.62
N ASP A 399 6.09 12.50 -1.47
CA ASP A 399 7.07 13.16 -0.60
C ASP A 399 6.59 14.49 0.02
N ARG A 400 5.40 14.97 -0.36
CA ARG A 400 4.87 16.24 0.12
C ARG A 400 3.36 16.25 0.04
N ILE A 401 2.75 17.26 0.63
CA ILE A 401 1.32 17.55 0.51
C ILE A 401 1.14 19.05 0.38
N LYS A 402 0.01 19.48 -0.18
CA LYS A 402 -0.45 20.86 -0.01
C LYS A 402 -1.19 20.95 1.32
N LYS A 403 -0.77 21.87 2.18
CA LYS A 403 -1.33 22.01 3.52
C LYS A 403 -2.76 22.59 3.43
N PRO A 404 -3.77 21.90 3.97
CA PRO A 404 -5.15 22.38 3.87
C PRO A 404 -5.35 23.76 4.49
N GLY A 405 -6.08 24.63 3.79
CA GLY A 405 -6.41 25.99 4.25
C GLY A 405 -5.25 26.99 4.27
N SER A 406 -4.05 26.58 3.84
CA SER A 406 -2.96 27.51 3.52
C SER A 406 -3.06 27.90 2.05
N GLY A 407 -2.85 29.17 1.69
CA GLY A 407 -2.89 29.65 0.31
C GLY A 407 -1.71 29.16 -0.53
N CYS A 408 -1.57 27.84 -0.68
CA CYS A 408 -0.59 27.10 -1.50
C CYS A 408 0.77 26.78 -0.85
N GLU A 409 0.79 26.47 0.45
CA GLU A 409 2.00 25.97 1.14
C GLU A 409 2.17 24.45 0.94
N TRP A 410 3.31 24.03 0.38
CA TRP A 410 3.70 22.62 0.27
C TRP A 410 4.59 22.19 1.43
N VAL A 411 4.27 21.06 2.05
CA VAL A 411 5.00 20.54 3.22
C VAL A 411 5.41 19.10 2.98
N ALA A 412 6.66 18.77 3.30
CA ALA A 412 7.19 17.41 3.20
C ALA A 412 6.37 16.41 4.04
N ARG A 413 6.12 15.23 3.48
CA ARG A 413 5.43 14.11 4.11
C ARG A 413 6.04 12.79 3.62
N PRO A 414 6.08 11.74 4.47
CA PRO A 414 6.52 10.43 4.03
C PRO A 414 5.55 9.85 2.98
N ARG A 415 6.02 8.85 2.23
CA ARG A 415 5.17 8.06 1.34
C ARG A 415 4.00 7.49 2.13
N SER A 416 2.79 7.66 1.64
CA SER A 416 1.59 7.06 2.25
C SER A 416 0.54 6.70 1.21
N LEU A 417 -0.24 5.65 1.50
CA LEU A 417 -1.44 5.30 0.73
C LEU A 417 -2.57 4.98 1.71
N GLN A 418 -3.51 5.91 1.85
CA GLN A 418 -4.55 5.84 2.87
C GLN A 418 -5.94 5.75 2.26
N GLU A 419 -6.75 4.80 2.72
CA GLU A 419 -8.17 4.72 2.36
C GLU A 419 -8.92 5.91 2.96
N LEU A 420 -9.70 6.59 2.12
CA LEU A 420 -10.53 7.73 2.50
C LEU A 420 -12.00 7.29 2.47
N ASP A 421 -12.79 7.78 3.43
CA ASP A 421 -14.25 7.57 3.40
C ASP A 421 -14.88 8.43 2.28
N PRO A 422 -15.52 7.81 1.26
CA PRO A 422 -16.19 8.56 0.20
C PRO A 422 -17.36 9.41 0.69
N ASN A 423 -17.94 9.09 1.85
CA ASN A 423 -19.08 9.85 2.40
C ASN A 423 -18.65 11.10 3.18
N SER A 424 -17.37 11.21 3.53
CA SER A 424 -16.82 12.30 4.34
C SER A 424 -16.23 13.40 3.45
N ALA A 425 -17.00 13.87 2.46
CA ALA A 425 -16.54 14.74 1.37
C ALA A 425 -16.03 16.13 1.79
N ASP A 426 -16.24 16.53 3.05
CA ASP A 426 -15.82 17.83 3.60
C ASP A 426 -14.57 17.77 4.50
N ILE A 427 -14.07 16.58 4.86
CA ILE A 427 -12.86 16.43 5.71
C ILE A 427 -11.60 16.73 4.89
N PRO A 428 -10.77 17.74 5.22
CA PRO A 428 -9.58 18.03 4.44
C PRO A 428 -8.68 16.80 4.21
N VAL A 429 -8.17 16.64 3.00
CA VAL A 429 -7.31 15.50 2.62
C VAL A 429 -5.87 15.97 2.53
N GLU A 430 -4.98 15.32 3.27
CA GLU A 430 -3.53 15.49 3.14
C GLU A 430 -2.99 14.43 2.17
N ALA A 431 -3.00 14.72 0.87
CA ALA A 431 -2.46 13.84 -0.17
C ALA A 431 -1.96 14.66 -1.38
N GLU A 432 -1.08 14.08 -2.18
CA GLU A 432 -0.70 14.63 -3.50
C GLU A 432 -1.61 14.15 -4.63
N TRP A 433 -2.14 12.92 -4.51
CA TRP A 433 -3.05 12.33 -5.51
C TRP A 433 -4.26 11.70 -4.83
N LEU A 434 -5.39 11.73 -5.54
CA LEU A 434 -6.57 10.94 -5.22
C LEU A 434 -6.66 9.76 -6.18
N LEU A 435 -6.95 8.58 -5.64
CA LEU A 435 -7.20 7.37 -6.39
C LEU A 435 -8.61 6.86 -6.10
N ALA A 436 -9.33 6.40 -7.11
CA ALA A 436 -10.67 5.84 -6.93
C ALA A 436 -10.82 4.49 -7.66
N VAL A 437 -11.54 3.58 -7.02
CA VAL A 437 -12.08 2.37 -7.65
C VAL A 437 -13.58 2.54 -7.72
N ALA A 438 -14.09 2.66 -8.93
CA ALA A 438 -15.51 2.79 -9.21
C ALA A 438 -15.95 1.64 -10.12
N CYS A 439 -17.22 1.30 -10.15
CA CYS A 439 -17.72 0.21 -10.98
C CYS A 439 -19.01 0.60 -11.70
N LYS A 440 -19.18 0.05 -12.91
CA LYS A 440 -20.47 0.06 -13.61
C LYS A 440 -21.43 -0.84 -12.84
N SER A 441 -22.67 -0.40 -12.63
CA SER A 441 -23.64 -1.23 -11.92
C SER A 441 -23.79 -2.59 -12.61
N PRO A 442 -23.77 -3.72 -11.88
CA PRO A 442 -24.06 -5.03 -12.45
C PRO A 442 -25.56 -5.21 -12.76
N ILE A 443 -26.41 -4.31 -12.27
CA ILE A 443 -27.86 -4.35 -12.44
C ILE A 443 -28.23 -3.90 -13.85
N GLY A 444 -29.12 -4.64 -14.53
CA GLY A 444 -29.45 -4.38 -15.94
C GLY A 444 -28.55 -5.13 -16.95
N GLY A 445 -27.70 -6.04 -16.46
CA GLY A 445 -26.77 -6.82 -17.28
C GLY A 445 -27.37 -8.07 -17.93
N GLU A 446 -28.67 -8.31 -17.81
CA GLU A 446 -29.32 -9.57 -18.21
C GLU A 446 -29.17 -9.86 -19.71
N ASN A 447 -29.10 -8.81 -20.53
CA ASN A 447 -28.99 -8.91 -21.99
C ASN A 447 -27.53 -8.85 -22.50
N VAL A 448 -26.55 -8.71 -21.61
CA VAL A 448 -25.13 -8.67 -21.97
C VAL A 448 -24.56 -10.09 -21.93
N PRO A 449 -24.03 -10.64 -23.04
CA PRO A 449 -23.47 -11.98 -23.07
C PRO A 449 -22.36 -12.18 -22.04
N TYR A 450 -22.54 -13.12 -21.12
CA TYR A 450 -21.52 -13.47 -20.14
C TYR A 450 -20.51 -14.46 -20.71
N ILE A 451 -19.22 -14.12 -20.58
CA ILE A 451 -18.12 -14.96 -21.04
C ILE A 451 -17.23 -15.29 -19.84
N GLU A 452 -17.21 -16.57 -19.45
CA GLU A 452 -16.29 -17.03 -18.41
C GLU A 452 -14.87 -17.17 -18.99
N ARG A 453 -13.94 -16.40 -18.44
CA ARG A 453 -12.52 -16.35 -18.84
C ARG A 453 -11.58 -16.73 -17.72
N ALA A 454 -12.07 -16.81 -16.48
CA ALA A 454 -11.25 -17.20 -15.33
C ALA A 454 -10.91 -18.70 -15.33
N PHE A 455 -11.73 -19.52 -16.00
CA PHE A 455 -11.62 -20.97 -16.07
C PHE A 455 -11.65 -21.45 -17.52
N SER A 456 -10.82 -22.44 -17.85
CA SER A 456 -10.81 -23.07 -19.17
C SER A 456 -12.13 -23.82 -19.46
N GLU A 457 -12.45 -24.05 -20.73
CA GLU A 457 -13.63 -24.84 -21.12
C GLU A 457 -13.64 -26.23 -20.49
N SER A 458 -12.47 -26.87 -20.37
CA SER A 458 -12.32 -28.16 -19.70
C SER A 458 -12.63 -28.08 -18.20
N GLU A 459 -12.23 -27.00 -17.52
CA GLU A 459 -12.53 -26.80 -16.11
C GLU A 459 -14.03 -26.52 -15.89
N GLN A 460 -14.62 -25.70 -16.77
CA GLN A 460 -16.06 -25.43 -16.73
C GLN A 460 -16.85 -26.73 -16.91
N ALA A 461 -16.50 -27.56 -17.89
CA ALA A 461 -17.12 -28.87 -18.11
C ALA A 461 -16.95 -29.82 -16.91
N ALA A 462 -15.75 -29.87 -16.32
CA ALA A 462 -15.46 -30.73 -15.16
C ALA A 462 -16.21 -30.30 -13.89
N SER A 463 -16.41 -28.98 -13.70
CA SER A 463 -17.07 -28.42 -12.50
C SER A 463 -18.59 -28.66 -12.43
N GLY A 464 -19.19 -29.15 -13.52
CA GLY A 464 -20.63 -29.39 -13.62
C GLY A 464 -21.45 -28.13 -13.39
N ASN A 465 -22.19 -28.07 -12.28
CA ASN A 465 -23.08 -26.96 -11.98
C ASN A 465 -22.39 -25.76 -11.32
N ALA A 466 -21.18 -25.93 -10.79
CA ALA A 466 -20.52 -24.93 -9.96
C ALA A 466 -20.09 -23.67 -10.74
N LEU A 467 -19.81 -23.80 -12.03
CA LEU A 467 -19.45 -22.69 -12.93
C LEU A 467 -20.51 -22.41 -14.01
N ALA A 468 -21.69 -23.04 -13.94
CA ALA A 468 -22.75 -22.92 -14.94
C ALA A 468 -23.56 -21.62 -14.82
N PHE A 469 -22.89 -20.48 -14.62
CA PHE A 469 -23.54 -19.20 -14.32
C PHE A 469 -24.40 -18.70 -15.48
N ALA A 470 -23.85 -18.66 -16.69
CA ALA A 470 -24.58 -18.21 -17.88
C ALA A 470 -25.82 -19.06 -18.21
N ARG A 471 -25.83 -20.32 -17.76
CA ARG A 471 -26.97 -21.23 -17.95
C ARG A 471 -28.08 -20.98 -16.93
N ASP A 472 -27.70 -20.72 -15.68
CA ASP A 472 -28.63 -20.79 -14.55
C ASP A 472 -29.03 -19.43 -13.95
N TYR A 473 -28.28 -18.36 -14.20
CA TYR A 473 -28.61 -17.01 -13.73
C TYR A 473 -29.33 -16.22 -14.81
N GLU A 474 -30.29 -15.39 -14.40
CA GLU A 474 -30.92 -14.39 -15.28
C GLU A 474 -29.92 -13.27 -15.58
N ASN A 475 -29.15 -12.86 -14.58
CA ASN A 475 -28.03 -11.95 -14.67
C ASN A 475 -26.74 -12.60 -14.10
N PRO A 476 -25.96 -13.31 -14.94
CA PRO A 476 -24.71 -13.94 -14.51
C PRO A 476 -23.62 -12.94 -14.07
N TRP A 477 -23.73 -11.64 -14.40
CA TRP A 477 -22.76 -10.62 -13.98
C TRP A 477 -22.80 -10.33 -12.48
N LEU A 478 -23.90 -10.69 -11.79
CA LEU A 478 -24.01 -10.60 -10.33
C LEU A 478 -22.95 -11.45 -9.61
N LEU A 479 -22.44 -12.52 -10.24
CA LEU A 479 -21.51 -13.45 -9.59
C LEU A 479 -20.18 -12.78 -9.25
N ARG A 480 -19.65 -11.97 -10.17
CA ARG A 480 -18.36 -11.28 -10.00
C ARG A 480 -18.48 -10.05 -9.10
N SER A 481 -19.65 -9.44 -9.02
CA SER A 481 -19.86 -8.17 -8.31
C SER A 481 -20.44 -8.33 -6.90
N MET A 482 -21.32 -9.32 -6.69
CA MET A 482 -22.12 -9.47 -5.46
C MET A 482 -21.83 -10.77 -4.70
N VAL A 483 -21.56 -11.88 -5.42
CA VAL A 483 -21.59 -13.22 -4.83
C VAL A 483 -20.21 -13.75 -4.44
N SER A 484 -19.28 -13.79 -5.39
CA SER A 484 -18.04 -14.57 -5.24
C SER A 484 -17.03 -13.85 -4.35
N ILE A 485 -16.72 -14.43 -3.19
CA ILE A 485 -15.73 -13.89 -2.25
C ILE A 485 -14.37 -13.78 -2.95
N GLY A 486 -13.68 -12.65 -2.75
CA GLY A 486 -12.43 -12.32 -3.43
C GLY A 486 -12.59 -11.67 -4.80
N LEU A 487 -13.79 -11.71 -5.41
CA LEU A 487 -14.10 -11.01 -6.67
C LEU A 487 -15.09 -9.85 -6.46
N ARG A 488 -16.11 -10.09 -5.61
CA ARG A 488 -17.19 -9.17 -5.29
C ARG A 488 -16.71 -7.87 -4.64
N THR A 489 -17.58 -6.86 -4.60
CA THR A 489 -17.31 -5.65 -3.82
C THR A 489 -17.22 -5.97 -2.32
N GLU A 490 -16.23 -5.37 -1.66
CA GLU A 490 -16.08 -5.40 -0.21
C GLU A 490 -16.95 -4.35 0.49
N LYS A 491 -17.57 -3.43 -0.28
CA LYS A 491 -18.42 -2.38 0.26
C LYS A 491 -19.84 -2.90 0.52
N ASP A 492 -20.15 -3.17 1.78
CA ASP A 492 -21.43 -3.74 2.20
C ASP A 492 -22.64 -2.92 1.75
N THR A 493 -22.55 -1.59 1.75
CA THR A 493 -23.64 -0.71 1.30
C THR A 493 -23.97 -0.87 -0.19
N LEU A 494 -22.96 -1.08 -1.04
CA LEU A 494 -23.18 -1.39 -2.46
C LEU A 494 -23.74 -2.79 -2.64
N ARG A 495 -23.21 -3.77 -1.90
CA ARG A 495 -23.72 -5.15 -1.94
C ARG A 495 -25.18 -5.22 -1.50
N GLU A 496 -25.55 -4.46 -0.47
CA GLU A 496 -26.93 -4.32 0.00
C GLU A 496 -27.82 -3.66 -1.06
N LYS A 497 -27.38 -2.53 -1.64
CA LYS A 497 -28.09 -1.82 -2.72
C LYS A 497 -28.39 -2.75 -3.90
N TRP A 498 -27.36 -3.39 -4.46
CA TRP A 498 -27.53 -4.28 -5.60
C TRP A 498 -28.37 -5.51 -5.27
N SER A 499 -28.27 -6.04 -4.04
CA SER A 499 -29.14 -7.14 -3.63
C SER A 499 -30.61 -6.72 -3.62
N LYS A 500 -30.94 -5.54 -3.09
CA LYS A 500 -32.31 -5.01 -3.09
C LYS A 500 -32.83 -4.78 -4.52
N GLU A 501 -32.04 -4.12 -5.36
CA GLU A 501 -32.40 -3.89 -6.77
C GLU A 501 -32.55 -5.21 -7.55
N THR A 502 -31.75 -6.23 -7.23
CA THR A 502 -31.90 -7.57 -7.79
C THR A 502 -33.24 -8.19 -7.38
N LEU A 503 -33.65 -8.07 -6.11
CA LEU A 503 -34.94 -8.62 -5.63
C LEU A 503 -36.16 -8.00 -6.32
N GLU A 504 -36.05 -6.74 -6.76
CA GLU A 504 -37.12 -6.02 -7.47
C GLU A 504 -37.31 -6.52 -8.90
N ARG A 505 -36.24 -7.07 -9.51
CA ARG A 505 -36.21 -7.46 -10.94
C ARG A 505 -36.28 -8.97 -11.16
N ALA A 506 -35.60 -9.72 -10.30
CA ALA A 506 -35.41 -11.15 -10.46
C ALA A 506 -36.73 -11.92 -10.28
N THR A 507 -36.93 -12.96 -11.09
CA THR A 507 -38.14 -13.79 -10.92
C THR A 507 -38.13 -14.51 -9.57
N SER A 508 -39.32 -14.86 -9.05
CA SER A 508 -39.48 -15.38 -7.68
C SER A 508 -38.71 -16.67 -7.37
N ARG A 509 -38.26 -17.39 -8.40
CA ARG A 509 -37.61 -18.69 -8.32
C ARG A 509 -36.20 -18.72 -8.95
N SER A 510 -35.68 -17.56 -9.33
CA SER A 510 -34.37 -17.43 -9.98
C SER A 510 -33.20 -17.66 -9.01
N ALA A 511 -32.05 -18.06 -9.55
CA ALA A 511 -30.81 -18.11 -8.78
C ALA A 511 -30.40 -16.72 -8.29
N ASP A 512 -30.68 -15.67 -9.07
CA ASP A 512 -30.44 -14.26 -8.76
C ASP A 512 -31.14 -13.83 -7.46
N ARG A 513 -32.43 -14.16 -7.32
CA ARG A 513 -33.19 -13.89 -6.10
C ARG A 513 -32.60 -14.62 -4.91
N GLY A 514 -32.26 -15.91 -5.08
CA GLY A 514 -31.63 -16.71 -4.04
C GLY A 514 -30.29 -16.12 -3.57
N ALA A 515 -29.47 -15.66 -4.51
CA ALA A 515 -28.19 -15.00 -4.24
C ALA A 515 -28.38 -13.68 -3.47
N ALA A 516 -29.31 -12.83 -3.91
CA ALA A 516 -29.61 -11.55 -3.29
C ALA A 516 -30.15 -11.70 -1.85
N LEU A 517 -31.10 -12.62 -1.63
CA LEU A 517 -31.60 -12.93 -0.28
C LEU A 517 -30.47 -13.41 0.64
N CYS A 518 -29.59 -14.27 0.12
CA CYS A 518 -28.48 -14.82 0.89
C CYS A 518 -27.46 -13.73 1.24
N ALA A 519 -27.13 -12.83 0.30
CA ALA A 519 -26.25 -11.70 0.55
C ALA A 519 -26.81 -10.77 1.64
N LEU A 520 -28.10 -10.40 1.56
CA LEU A 520 -28.76 -9.58 2.58
C LEU A 520 -28.81 -10.26 3.95
N ALA A 521 -29.04 -11.58 3.99
CA ALA A 521 -29.07 -12.33 5.23
C ALA A 521 -27.71 -12.32 5.95
N TYR A 522 -26.61 -12.51 5.22
CA TYR A 522 -25.27 -12.44 5.79
C TYR A 522 -24.88 -11.01 6.21
N ILE A 523 -25.21 -9.99 5.41
CA ILE A 523 -24.99 -8.58 5.80
C ILE A 523 -25.70 -8.26 7.12
N ALA A 524 -26.95 -8.70 7.28
CA ALA A 524 -27.70 -8.52 8.52
C ALA A 524 -27.03 -9.26 9.70
N LEU A 525 -26.63 -10.52 9.52
CA LEU A 525 -25.92 -11.29 10.55
C LEU A 525 -24.58 -10.66 10.99
N ASP A 526 -23.81 -10.12 10.04
CA ASP A 526 -22.49 -9.55 10.30
C ASP A 526 -22.57 -8.17 10.99
N SER A 527 -23.67 -7.44 10.79
CA SER A 527 -23.91 -6.13 11.42
C SER A 527 -24.11 -6.18 12.95
N GLY A 528 -24.32 -7.37 13.52
CA GLY A 528 -24.45 -7.58 14.96
C GLY A 528 -25.90 -7.50 15.47
N ILE A 529 -26.16 -6.61 16.45
CA ILE A 529 -27.35 -6.60 17.32
C ILE A 529 -28.68 -6.42 16.54
N ASP A 530 -28.64 -5.89 15.32
CA ASP A 530 -29.82 -5.71 14.47
C ASP A 530 -30.18 -6.98 13.72
N LEU A 531 -31.26 -7.62 14.17
CA LEU A 531 -31.80 -8.81 13.54
C LEU A 531 -32.27 -8.52 12.11
N PRO A 532 -32.18 -9.51 11.19
CA PRO A 532 -32.80 -9.40 9.89
C PRO A 532 -34.26 -8.97 10.00
N ARG A 533 -34.65 -8.00 9.18
CA ARG A 533 -36.03 -7.51 9.17
C ARG A 533 -36.99 -8.65 8.82
N LYS A 534 -38.21 -8.58 9.37
CA LYS A 534 -39.23 -9.65 9.20
C LYS A 534 -39.56 -9.93 7.73
N ASP A 535 -39.62 -8.88 6.89
CA ASP A 535 -39.83 -9.00 5.45
C ASP A 535 -38.76 -9.86 4.76
N LEU A 536 -37.49 -9.71 5.16
CA LEU A 536 -36.40 -10.54 4.63
C LEU A 536 -36.54 -12.00 5.08
N ILE A 537 -36.89 -12.23 6.34
CA ILE A 537 -37.13 -13.59 6.87
C ILE A 537 -38.27 -14.27 6.12
N ASP A 538 -39.40 -13.57 5.95
CA ASP A 538 -40.59 -14.10 5.26
C ASP A 538 -40.24 -14.44 3.80
N ALA A 539 -39.45 -13.60 3.12
CA ALA A 539 -38.99 -13.85 1.75
C ALA A 539 -38.02 -15.04 1.65
N ILE A 540 -37.16 -15.25 2.65
CA ILE A 540 -36.27 -16.42 2.73
C ILE A 540 -37.11 -17.70 2.91
N ASP A 541 -38.06 -17.68 3.84
CA ASP A 541 -38.93 -18.83 4.12
C ASP A 541 -39.79 -19.19 2.89
N GLU A 542 -40.29 -18.19 2.17
CA GLU A 542 -40.98 -18.38 0.90
C GLU A 542 -40.07 -19.07 -0.14
N TYR A 543 -38.83 -18.59 -0.32
CA TYR A 543 -37.90 -19.15 -1.30
C TYR A 543 -37.49 -20.60 -0.99
N ILE A 544 -37.26 -20.92 0.29
CA ILE A 544 -36.95 -22.28 0.75
C ILE A 544 -38.13 -23.23 0.49
N SER A 545 -39.37 -22.73 0.59
CA SER A 545 -40.58 -23.56 0.45
C SER A 545 -40.87 -24.03 -0.99
N TYR A 546 -40.21 -23.45 -2.00
CA TYR A 546 -40.43 -23.85 -3.38
C TYR A 546 -39.99 -25.31 -3.63
N PRO A 547 -40.76 -26.10 -4.41
CA PRO A 547 -40.36 -27.45 -4.81
C PRO A 547 -38.98 -27.44 -5.47
N VAL A 548 -38.18 -28.49 -5.20
CA VAL A 548 -36.79 -28.64 -5.67
C VAL A 548 -36.66 -28.20 -7.13
N HIS A 549 -35.85 -27.16 -7.36
CA HIS A 549 -35.75 -26.50 -8.66
C HIS A 549 -35.08 -27.39 -9.72
N VAL A 550 -35.56 -27.29 -10.96
CA VAL A 550 -34.86 -27.80 -12.16
C VAL A 550 -33.52 -27.08 -12.35
N ASN A 551 -33.42 -25.83 -11.90
CA ASN A 551 -32.20 -25.02 -11.93
C ASN A 551 -31.27 -25.39 -10.75
N PRO A 552 -30.07 -25.94 -11.02
CA PRO A 552 -29.15 -26.38 -9.97
C PRO A 552 -28.61 -25.25 -9.08
N ASN A 553 -28.37 -24.05 -9.61
CA ASN A 553 -27.92 -22.93 -8.81
C ASN A 553 -29.04 -22.36 -7.92
N ALA A 554 -30.29 -22.37 -8.38
CA ALA A 554 -31.43 -22.03 -7.54
C ALA A 554 -31.55 -23.01 -6.35
N PHE A 555 -31.37 -24.32 -6.58
CA PHE A 555 -31.30 -25.34 -5.52
C PHE A 555 -30.15 -25.09 -4.54
N ARG A 556 -28.94 -24.77 -5.03
CA ARG A 556 -27.80 -24.37 -4.18
C ARG A 556 -28.15 -23.20 -3.25
N TRP A 557 -28.91 -22.21 -3.73
CA TRP A 557 -29.37 -21.11 -2.89
C TRP A 557 -30.42 -21.53 -1.88
N GLN A 558 -31.34 -22.44 -2.19
CA GLN A 558 -32.29 -22.97 -1.19
C GLN A 558 -31.55 -23.58 0.00
N VAL A 559 -30.51 -24.38 -0.27
CA VAL A 559 -29.66 -25.00 0.77
C VAL A 559 -28.91 -23.94 1.57
N SER A 560 -28.31 -22.97 0.89
CA SER A 560 -27.55 -21.89 1.54
C SER A 560 -28.46 -20.99 2.39
N LEU A 561 -29.69 -20.75 1.92
CA LEU A 561 -30.71 -19.98 2.62
C LEU A 561 -31.27 -20.72 3.83
N ALA A 562 -31.53 -22.03 3.74
CA ALA A 562 -31.89 -22.83 4.90
C ALA A 562 -30.79 -22.80 5.96
N TYR A 563 -29.52 -22.90 5.54
CA TYR A 563 -28.39 -22.80 6.45
C TYR A 563 -28.31 -21.43 7.14
N VAL A 564 -28.33 -20.32 6.39
CA VAL A 564 -28.26 -18.98 7.00
C VAL A 564 -29.49 -18.66 7.85
N ARG A 565 -30.67 -19.18 7.47
CA ARG A 565 -31.90 -19.09 8.26
C ARG A 565 -31.75 -19.79 9.61
N ALA A 566 -31.08 -20.94 9.66
CA ALA A 566 -30.73 -21.61 10.92
C ALA A 566 -29.79 -20.76 11.80
N LEU A 567 -28.81 -20.09 11.20
CA LEU A 567 -27.91 -19.18 11.94
C LEU A 567 -28.68 -18.00 12.55
N ILE A 568 -29.63 -17.42 11.81
CA ILE A 568 -30.52 -16.36 12.32
C ILE A 568 -31.38 -16.87 13.50
N GLU A 569 -31.92 -18.09 13.40
CA GLU A 569 -32.67 -18.71 14.51
C GLU A 569 -31.79 -18.93 15.75
N LEU A 570 -30.53 -19.34 15.55
CA LEU A 570 -29.57 -19.49 16.65
C LEU A 570 -29.23 -18.15 17.30
N ALA A 571 -28.97 -17.11 16.49
CA ALA A 571 -28.71 -15.76 16.96
C ALA A 571 -29.89 -15.17 17.76
N THR A 572 -31.12 -15.60 17.46
CA THR A 572 -32.34 -15.21 18.18
C THR A 572 -32.75 -16.16 19.31
N GLY A 573 -31.94 -17.17 19.62
CA GLY A 573 -32.19 -18.14 20.69
C GLY A 573 -33.28 -19.19 20.39
N LYS A 574 -33.81 -19.23 19.16
CA LYS A 574 -34.91 -20.12 18.74
C LYS A 574 -34.38 -21.48 18.27
N ARG A 575 -33.77 -22.22 19.20
CA ARG A 575 -33.07 -23.50 18.93
C ARG A 575 -33.93 -24.55 18.22
N ALA A 576 -35.21 -24.69 18.59
CA ALA A 576 -36.11 -25.66 17.94
C ALA A 576 -36.37 -25.34 16.47
N SER A 577 -36.47 -24.05 16.13
CA SER A 577 -36.60 -23.59 14.74
C SER A 577 -35.29 -23.83 13.98
N ALA A 578 -34.15 -23.48 14.59
CA ALA A 578 -32.83 -23.75 14.01
C ALA A 578 -32.62 -25.22 13.66
N LYS A 579 -32.98 -26.17 14.54
CA LYS A 579 -32.89 -27.62 14.27
C LYS A 579 -33.59 -28.00 12.96
N ARG A 580 -34.81 -27.50 12.72
CA ARG A 580 -35.59 -27.81 11.50
C ARG A 580 -34.87 -27.38 10.23
N TYR A 581 -34.32 -26.17 10.19
CA TYR A 581 -33.59 -25.70 9.02
C TYR A 581 -32.25 -26.42 8.82
N LEU A 582 -31.57 -26.82 9.89
CA LEU A 582 -30.37 -27.65 9.80
C LEU A 582 -30.72 -29.03 9.23
N GLU A 583 -31.80 -29.65 9.70
CA GLU A 583 -32.31 -30.92 9.15
C GLU A 583 -32.63 -30.80 7.66
N LEU A 584 -33.27 -29.71 7.21
CA LEU A 584 -33.51 -29.45 5.79
C LEU A 584 -32.20 -29.40 4.96
N VAL A 585 -31.12 -28.84 5.52
CA VAL A 585 -29.81 -28.82 4.85
C VAL A 585 -29.21 -30.23 4.77
N LEU A 586 -29.40 -31.07 5.78
CA LEU A 586 -28.88 -32.45 5.81
C LEU A 586 -29.68 -33.41 4.92
N GLU A 587 -30.98 -33.16 4.75
CA GLU A 587 -31.83 -33.93 3.85
C GLU A 587 -31.60 -33.57 2.37
N ALA A 588 -31.04 -32.40 2.09
CA ALA A 588 -30.74 -31.96 0.73
C ALA A 588 -29.61 -32.81 0.10
N SER A 589 -29.86 -33.36 -1.10
CA SER A 589 -28.85 -34.10 -1.87
C SER A 589 -27.84 -33.16 -2.55
N VAL A 590 -27.07 -32.41 -1.77
CA VAL A 590 -26.18 -31.34 -2.26
C VAL A 590 -25.10 -31.82 -3.22
N ILE A 591 -24.73 -33.11 -3.17
CA ILE A 591 -23.77 -33.73 -4.06
C ILE A 591 -24.22 -33.71 -5.53
N GLN A 592 -25.54 -33.64 -5.79
CA GLN A 592 -26.09 -33.50 -7.14
C GLN A 592 -25.79 -32.12 -7.75
N TYR A 593 -25.55 -31.11 -6.92
CA TYR A 593 -25.07 -29.81 -7.38
C TYR A 593 -23.56 -29.85 -7.60
N SER A 594 -22.78 -30.07 -6.54
CA SER A 594 -21.31 -30.11 -6.56
C SER A 594 -20.79 -30.60 -5.20
N PRO A 595 -19.65 -31.33 -5.14
CA PRO A 595 -19.01 -31.68 -3.88
C PRO A 595 -18.63 -30.45 -3.04
N THR A 596 -18.42 -29.28 -3.68
CA THR A 596 -18.10 -28.02 -2.98
C THR A 596 -19.21 -27.55 -2.01
N LEU A 597 -20.47 -27.94 -2.25
CA LEU A 597 -21.60 -27.57 -1.39
C LEU A 597 -21.72 -28.45 -0.13
N LEU A 598 -20.97 -29.56 -0.04
CA LEU A 598 -20.91 -30.40 1.17
C LEU A 598 -20.40 -29.64 2.40
N THR A 599 -19.75 -28.49 2.20
CA THR A 599 -19.41 -27.55 3.29
C THR A 599 -20.65 -27.16 4.11
N LYS A 600 -21.82 -27.01 3.48
CA LYS A 600 -23.08 -26.69 4.18
C LYS A 600 -23.60 -27.88 4.98
N SER A 601 -23.55 -29.09 4.43
CA SER A 601 -23.96 -30.31 5.14
C SER A 601 -23.08 -30.59 6.35
N ALA A 602 -21.75 -30.50 6.20
CA ALA A 602 -20.82 -30.72 7.31
C ALA A 602 -21.02 -29.69 8.44
N ASN A 603 -21.15 -28.40 8.10
CA ASN A 603 -21.41 -27.36 9.10
C ASN A 603 -22.80 -27.49 9.75
N ALA A 604 -23.82 -27.87 8.99
CA ALA A 604 -25.16 -28.07 9.54
C ALA A 604 -25.19 -29.24 10.53
N ALA A 605 -24.52 -30.34 10.21
CA ALA A 605 -24.40 -31.50 11.09
C ALA A 605 -23.65 -31.15 12.38
N TYR A 606 -22.57 -30.36 12.27
CA TYR A 606 -21.82 -29.90 13.43
C TYR A 606 -22.73 -29.12 14.38
N LEU A 607 -23.40 -28.08 13.86
CA LEU A 607 -24.31 -27.23 14.66
C LEU A 607 -25.47 -28.03 15.24
N LEU A 608 -26.09 -28.91 14.46
CA LEU A 608 -27.22 -29.73 14.94
C LEU A 608 -26.80 -30.63 16.11
N GLY A 609 -25.66 -31.32 15.98
CA GLY A 609 -25.12 -32.13 17.08
C GLY A 609 -24.73 -31.29 18.29
N MET A 610 -24.18 -30.08 18.11
CA MET A 610 -23.93 -29.16 19.22
C MET A 610 -25.21 -28.72 19.94
N ILE A 611 -26.31 -28.51 19.21
CA ILE A 611 -27.60 -28.19 19.84
C ILE A 611 -28.11 -29.39 20.66
N HIS A 612 -28.03 -30.61 20.12
CA HIS A 612 -28.40 -31.83 20.85
C HIS A 612 -27.53 -32.01 22.12
N ALA A 613 -26.22 -31.87 21.99
CA ALA A 613 -25.28 -32.02 23.10
C ALA A 613 -25.53 -30.96 24.19
N ALA A 614 -25.78 -29.71 23.81
CA ALA A 614 -26.15 -28.63 24.74
C ALA A 614 -27.51 -28.85 25.43
N SER A 615 -28.37 -29.68 24.86
CA SER A 615 -29.65 -30.13 25.44
C SER A 615 -29.52 -31.40 26.29
N GLY A 616 -28.31 -31.97 26.43
CA GLY A 616 -28.07 -33.25 27.12
C GLY A 616 -28.48 -34.49 26.29
N GLU A 617 -28.84 -34.30 25.02
CA GLU A 617 -29.25 -35.35 24.09
C GLU A 617 -28.01 -35.99 23.42
N PHE A 618 -27.07 -36.51 24.23
CA PHE A 618 -25.75 -36.94 23.75
C PHE A 618 -25.82 -38.06 22.70
N GLU A 619 -26.73 -39.03 22.84
CA GLU A 619 -26.91 -40.09 21.84
C GLU A 619 -27.34 -39.54 20.47
N LEU A 620 -28.18 -38.50 20.44
CA LEU A 620 -28.58 -37.84 19.21
C LEU A 620 -27.42 -37.04 18.62
N ALA A 621 -26.64 -36.34 19.44
CA ALA A 621 -25.46 -35.62 18.99
C ALA A 621 -24.43 -36.56 18.31
N ASP A 622 -24.09 -37.68 18.96
CA ASP A 622 -23.19 -38.70 18.41
C ASP A 622 -23.74 -39.29 17.10
N SER A 623 -25.02 -39.64 17.07
CA SER A 623 -25.69 -40.18 15.89
C SER A 623 -25.62 -39.21 14.70
N VAL A 624 -25.97 -37.94 14.90
CA VAL A 624 -25.92 -36.89 13.86
C VAL A 624 -24.50 -36.75 13.32
N TRP A 625 -23.50 -36.61 14.17
CA TRP A 625 -22.11 -36.43 13.72
C TRP A 625 -21.58 -37.66 12.98
N ARG A 626 -21.75 -38.87 13.53
CA ARG A 626 -21.26 -40.11 12.89
C ARG A 626 -21.96 -40.44 11.58
N LYS A 627 -23.27 -40.17 11.48
CA LYS A 627 -24.04 -40.37 10.25
C LYS A 627 -23.53 -39.44 9.16
N ASN A 628 -23.49 -38.14 9.43
CA ASN A 628 -23.13 -37.15 8.43
C ASN A 628 -21.64 -37.21 8.04
N PHE A 629 -20.75 -37.57 8.97
CA PHE A 629 -19.35 -37.87 8.64
C PHE A 629 -19.25 -38.96 7.56
N ARG A 630 -20.00 -40.07 7.72
CA ARG A 630 -20.02 -41.17 6.77
C ARG A 630 -20.62 -40.76 5.43
N GLU A 631 -21.72 -40.01 5.44
CA GLU A 631 -22.40 -39.54 4.23
C GLU A 631 -21.52 -38.59 3.42
N VAL A 632 -20.90 -37.61 4.06
CA VAL A 632 -19.98 -36.65 3.42
C VAL A 632 -18.78 -37.37 2.81
N LEU A 633 -18.10 -38.25 3.56
CA LEU A 633 -16.96 -38.99 3.02
C LEU A 633 -17.34 -39.96 1.91
N THR A 634 -18.53 -40.57 1.98
CA THR A 634 -19.03 -41.43 0.92
C THR A 634 -19.27 -40.63 -0.36
N ALA A 635 -19.89 -39.45 -0.26
CA ALA A 635 -20.15 -38.56 -1.38
C ALA A 635 -18.84 -38.10 -2.05
N ILE A 636 -17.85 -37.67 -1.26
CA ILE A 636 -16.51 -37.31 -1.77
C ILE A 636 -15.86 -38.52 -2.44
N GLY A 637 -15.87 -39.68 -1.77
CA GLY A 637 -15.26 -40.89 -2.30
C GLY A 637 -15.89 -41.37 -3.61
N GLN A 638 -17.21 -41.20 -3.78
CA GLN A 638 -17.90 -41.47 -5.04
C GLN A 638 -17.49 -40.48 -6.14
N HIS A 639 -17.43 -39.18 -5.80
CA HIS A 639 -16.99 -38.15 -6.75
C HIS A 639 -15.55 -38.39 -7.21
N LEU A 640 -14.61 -38.64 -6.29
CA LEU A 640 -13.20 -38.91 -6.59
C LEU A 640 -12.96 -40.21 -7.36
N LYS A 641 -13.90 -41.17 -7.31
CA LYS A 641 -13.85 -42.40 -8.11
C LYS A 641 -14.31 -42.17 -9.55
N SER A 642 -15.02 -41.08 -9.83
CA SER A 642 -15.39 -40.72 -11.19
C SER A 642 -14.12 -40.47 -12.00
N PRO A 643 -13.96 -41.08 -13.18
CA PRO A 643 -12.81 -40.78 -14.03
C PRO A 643 -12.87 -39.31 -14.42
N TYR A 644 -11.86 -38.53 -14.03
CA TYR A 644 -11.68 -37.21 -14.58
C TYR A 644 -11.12 -37.34 -16.00
N ALA A 645 -11.75 -36.68 -16.98
CA ALA A 645 -11.22 -36.61 -18.34
C ALA A 645 -9.93 -35.77 -18.43
N THR A 646 -9.77 -34.79 -17.52
CA THR A 646 -8.64 -33.87 -17.36
C THR A 646 -8.35 -33.65 -15.87
N LEU A 647 -7.39 -32.81 -15.49
CA LEU A 647 -7.29 -32.40 -14.08
C LEU A 647 -8.57 -31.65 -13.65
N PRO A 648 -9.12 -31.91 -12.44
CA PRO A 648 -10.23 -31.13 -11.93
C PRO A 648 -9.81 -29.66 -11.71
N PRO A 649 -10.77 -28.72 -11.74
CA PRO A 649 -10.48 -27.31 -11.46
C PRO A 649 -9.79 -27.14 -10.11
N GLY A 650 -8.74 -26.33 -10.07
CA GLY A 650 -7.95 -26.16 -8.84
C GLY A 650 -8.73 -25.57 -7.67
N PHE A 651 -9.84 -24.86 -7.91
CA PHE A 651 -10.72 -24.40 -6.83
C PHE A 651 -11.52 -25.56 -6.21
N GLU A 652 -12.00 -26.52 -7.01
CA GLU A 652 -12.82 -27.63 -6.53
C GLU A 652 -12.04 -28.51 -5.55
N VAL A 653 -10.79 -28.85 -5.88
CA VAL A 653 -9.93 -29.65 -5.00
C VAL A 653 -9.67 -28.95 -3.66
N ARG A 654 -9.46 -27.63 -3.68
CA ARG A 654 -9.27 -26.83 -2.46
C ARG A 654 -10.54 -26.81 -1.60
N GLU A 655 -11.70 -26.66 -2.23
CA GLU A 655 -12.98 -26.74 -1.52
C GLU A 655 -13.24 -28.13 -0.93
N ILE A 656 -12.93 -29.21 -1.67
CA ILE A 656 -13.04 -30.58 -1.14
C ILE A 656 -12.13 -30.77 0.08
N ALA A 657 -10.91 -30.21 0.08
CA ALA A 657 -10.03 -30.26 1.24
C ALA A 657 -10.66 -29.57 2.47
N SER A 658 -11.32 -28.42 2.27
CA SER A 658 -12.10 -27.76 3.33
C SER A 658 -13.25 -28.63 3.83
N VAL A 659 -13.98 -29.31 2.93
CA VAL A 659 -15.03 -30.27 3.34
C VAL A 659 -14.46 -31.41 4.18
N ILE A 660 -13.31 -31.97 3.80
CA ILE A 660 -12.65 -33.04 4.57
C ILE A 660 -12.27 -32.54 5.97
N SER A 661 -11.73 -31.32 6.08
CA SER A 661 -11.43 -30.71 7.38
C SER A 661 -12.68 -30.59 8.25
N LEU A 662 -13.80 -30.10 7.70
CA LEU A 662 -15.07 -29.99 8.41
C LEU A 662 -15.67 -31.36 8.78
N ALA A 663 -15.50 -32.38 7.94
CA ALA A 663 -15.89 -33.74 8.26
C ALA A 663 -15.04 -34.31 9.42
N GLY A 664 -13.74 -34.01 9.44
CA GLY A 664 -12.84 -34.33 10.55
C GLY A 664 -13.35 -33.79 11.89
N ARG A 665 -13.86 -32.55 11.90
CA ARG A 665 -14.51 -31.95 13.08
C ARG A 665 -15.66 -32.79 13.63
N LEU A 666 -16.51 -33.34 12.75
CA LEU A 666 -17.62 -34.21 13.15
C LEU A 666 -17.11 -35.49 13.83
N ALA A 667 -16.05 -36.10 13.27
CA ALA A 667 -15.46 -37.30 13.83
C ALA A 667 -14.83 -37.05 15.21
N VAL A 668 -14.10 -35.93 15.36
CA VAL A 668 -13.49 -35.54 16.64
C VAL A 668 -14.56 -35.21 17.68
N ALA A 669 -15.62 -34.49 17.30
CA ALA A 669 -16.73 -34.17 18.20
C ALA A 669 -17.43 -35.45 18.70
N ALA A 670 -17.69 -36.42 17.81
CA ALA A 670 -18.29 -37.70 18.19
C ALA A 670 -17.38 -38.55 19.10
N SER A 671 -16.07 -38.57 18.83
CA SER A 671 -15.13 -39.37 19.63
C SER A 671 -14.86 -38.81 21.03
N ASN A 672 -15.06 -37.50 21.24
CA ASN A 672 -14.76 -36.84 22.51
C ASN A 672 -16.01 -36.30 23.23
N LEU A 673 -17.20 -36.74 22.83
CA LEU A 673 -18.46 -36.23 23.38
C LEU A 673 -18.56 -36.40 24.91
N ASP A 674 -18.02 -37.47 25.47
CA ASP A 674 -17.98 -37.71 26.92
C ASP A 674 -17.22 -36.60 27.65
N GLU A 675 -16.20 -36.01 27.01
CA GLU A 675 -15.41 -34.92 27.58
C GLU A 675 -16.20 -33.60 27.63
N LEU A 676 -17.22 -33.40 26.81
CA LEU A 676 -17.96 -32.13 26.77
C LEU A 676 -18.57 -31.76 28.14
N SER A 677 -19.04 -32.76 28.89
CA SER A 677 -19.67 -32.55 30.20
C SER A 677 -18.68 -32.35 31.36
N VAL A 678 -17.46 -32.87 31.23
CA VAL A 678 -16.45 -32.92 32.31
C VAL A 678 -15.27 -31.97 32.06
N LYS A 679 -14.85 -31.86 30.80
CA LYS A 679 -13.70 -31.09 30.30
C LYS A 679 -14.08 -30.29 29.04
N PRO A 680 -15.06 -29.36 29.12
CA PRO A 680 -15.54 -28.61 27.96
C PRO A 680 -14.45 -27.83 27.23
N ALA A 681 -13.40 -27.38 27.94
CA ALA A 681 -12.25 -26.71 27.32
C ALA A 681 -11.43 -27.66 26.43
N VAL A 682 -11.19 -28.91 26.87
CA VAL A 682 -10.44 -29.91 26.12
C VAL A 682 -11.24 -30.36 24.90
N PHE A 683 -12.54 -30.61 25.07
CA PHE A 683 -13.44 -30.89 23.95
C PHE A 683 -13.38 -29.78 22.90
N ARG A 684 -13.50 -28.52 23.34
CA ARG A 684 -13.46 -27.36 22.45
C ARG A 684 -12.13 -27.28 21.72
N GLU A 685 -11.01 -27.39 22.42
CA GLU A 685 -9.68 -27.36 21.82
C GLU A 685 -9.52 -28.45 20.77
N GLN A 686 -9.92 -29.70 21.06
CA GLN A 686 -9.81 -30.80 20.11
C GLN A 686 -10.70 -30.60 18.88
N VAL A 687 -11.95 -30.19 19.07
CA VAL A 687 -12.92 -30.00 17.99
C VAL A 687 -12.59 -28.77 17.14
N GLU A 688 -12.09 -27.68 17.74
CA GLU A 688 -11.75 -26.44 17.05
C GLU A 688 -10.29 -26.41 16.54
N SER A 689 -9.44 -27.38 16.91
CA SER A 689 -8.03 -27.48 16.44
C SER A 689 -7.86 -27.83 14.95
N ASP A 690 -8.94 -27.82 14.16
CA ASP A 690 -8.83 -27.99 12.71
C ASP A 690 -8.30 -26.73 12.01
N LEU A 691 -7.88 -26.88 10.75
CA LEU A 691 -7.31 -25.78 9.96
C LEU A 691 -8.28 -24.59 9.86
N ALA A 692 -9.59 -24.85 9.81
CA ALA A 692 -10.60 -23.80 9.72
C ALA A 692 -10.75 -23.02 11.04
N GLY A 693 -10.67 -23.70 12.20
CA GLY A 693 -10.66 -23.08 13.51
C GLY A 693 -9.39 -22.26 13.73
N TYR A 694 -8.22 -22.81 13.37
CA TYR A 694 -6.95 -22.09 13.42
C TYR A 694 -6.97 -20.81 12.58
N VAL A 695 -7.45 -20.89 11.33
CA VAL A 695 -7.59 -19.70 10.46
C VAL A 695 -8.57 -18.70 11.03
N ALA A 696 -9.72 -19.16 11.57
CA ALA A 696 -10.69 -18.26 12.18
C ALA A 696 -10.11 -17.52 13.40
N ASP A 697 -9.31 -18.18 14.22
CA ASP A 697 -8.67 -17.57 15.38
C ASP A 697 -7.55 -16.61 14.98
N LEU A 698 -6.76 -16.94 13.95
CA LEU A 698 -5.81 -16.00 13.34
C LEU A 698 -6.51 -14.74 12.80
N LEU A 699 -7.63 -14.89 12.09
CA LEU A 699 -8.40 -13.76 11.57
C LEU A 699 -8.97 -12.88 12.68
N LYS A 700 -9.50 -13.47 13.75
CA LYS A 700 -9.95 -12.72 14.94
C LYS A 700 -8.78 -12.00 15.61
N GLY A 701 -7.65 -12.67 15.77
CA GLY A 701 -6.43 -12.07 16.31
C GLY A 701 -5.95 -10.89 15.48
N LYS A 702 -5.94 -11.03 14.15
CA LYS A 702 -5.64 -9.95 13.21
C LYS A 702 -6.62 -8.78 13.36
N GLN A 703 -7.93 -9.04 13.34
CA GLN A 703 -8.95 -7.99 13.47
C GLN A 703 -8.83 -7.24 14.80
N TRP A 704 -8.56 -7.96 15.88
CA TRP A 704 -8.30 -7.36 17.19
C TRP A 704 -7.05 -6.47 17.15
N LEU A 705 -5.94 -6.96 16.59
CA LEU A 705 -4.71 -6.16 16.42
C LEU A 705 -4.92 -4.91 15.57
N GLU A 706 -5.71 -5.01 14.48
CA GLU A 706 -6.05 -3.86 13.64
C GLU A 706 -6.87 -2.82 14.39
N ASN A 707 -7.83 -3.25 15.23
CA ASN A 707 -8.62 -2.35 16.05
C ASN A 707 -7.78 -1.67 17.14
N GLU A 708 -6.90 -2.43 17.82
CA GLU A 708 -5.94 -1.88 18.78
C GLU A 708 -4.99 -0.88 18.12
N TRP A 709 -4.48 -1.19 16.93
CA TRP A 709 -3.62 -0.30 16.16
C TRP A 709 -4.34 0.99 15.77
N LYS A 710 -5.58 0.92 15.26
CA LYS A 710 -6.39 2.11 14.96
C LYS A 710 -6.61 2.96 16.21
N SER A 711 -6.96 2.34 17.33
CA SER A 711 -7.12 3.03 18.61
C SER A 711 -5.83 3.73 19.05
N ALA A 712 -4.68 3.04 18.94
CA ALA A 712 -3.38 3.61 19.25
C ALA A 712 -3.01 4.77 18.31
N GLN A 713 -3.33 4.66 17.01
CA GLN A 713 -3.11 5.72 16.03
C GLN A 713 -3.93 6.98 16.36
N THR A 714 -5.22 6.82 16.72
CA THR A 714 -6.05 7.94 17.18
C THR A 714 -5.44 8.60 18.43
N GLN A 715 -5.04 7.81 19.43
CA GLN A 715 -4.42 8.32 20.65
C GLN A 715 -3.10 9.05 20.36
N PHE A 716 -2.28 8.53 19.44
CA PHE A 716 -1.05 9.18 19.01
C PHE A 716 -1.31 10.54 18.33
N LEU A 717 -2.32 10.62 17.46
CA LEU A 717 -2.73 11.87 16.82
C LEU A 717 -3.19 12.91 17.85
N GLU A 718 -3.99 12.49 18.84
CA GLU A 718 -4.41 13.36 19.95
C GLU A 718 -3.22 13.88 20.76
N GLN A 719 -2.27 13.01 21.11
CA GLN A 719 -1.05 13.40 21.82
C GLN A 719 -0.17 14.35 21.01
N THR A 720 -0.05 14.11 19.70
CA THR A 720 0.74 14.97 18.80
C THR A 720 0.09 16.35 18.66
N ALA A 721 -1.24 16.41 18.58
CA ALA A 721 -1.99 17.66 18.58
C ALA A 721 -1.80 18.43 19.89
N TYR A 722 -1.83 17.74 21.03
CA TYR A 722 -1.54 18.34 22.33
C TYR A 722 -0.10 18.87 22.42
N LEU A 723 0.88 18.10 21.96
CA LEU A 723 2.29 18.51 21.94
C LEU A 723 2.49 19.78 21.09
N LYS A 724 1.81 19.87 19.96
CA LYS A 724 1.80 21.07 19.11
C LYS A 724 1.25 22.29 19.87
N GLN A 725 0.13 22.15 20.57
CA GLN A 725 -0.42 23.24 21.41
C GLN A 725 0.56 23.69 22.50
N VAL A 726 1.29 22.74 23.12
CA VAL A 726 2.32 23.05 24.12
C VAL A 726 3.49 23.81 23.49
N ILE A 727 3.96 23.41 22.31
CA ILE A 727 5.03 24.09 21.58
C ILE A 727 4.60 25.50 21.16
N ASP A 728 3.38 25.66 20.63
CA ASP A 728 2.84 26.97 20.26
C ASP A 728 2.73 27.89 21.48
N GLY A 729 2.26 27.36 22.62
CA GLY A 729 2.24 28.08 23.89
C GLY A 729 3.63 28.49 24.38
N LYS A 730 4.63 27.61 24.25
CA LYS A 730 6.04 27.94 24.55
C LYS A 730 6.55 29.06 23.65
N ASN A 731 6.36 28.96 22.34
CA ASN A 731 6.82 29.97 21.38
C ASN A 731 6.17 31.33 21.66
N TRP A 732 4.88 31.34 22.00
CA TRP A 732 4.18 32.55 22.42
C TRP A 732 4.80 33.16 23.69
N LEU A 733 5.08 32.35 24.72
CA LEU A 733 5.76 32.82 25.94
C LEU A 733 7.16 33.37 25.66
N GLU A 734 7.94 32.72 24.80
CA GLU A 734 9.27 33.22 24.38
C GLU A 734 9.16 34.56 23.65
N ALA A 735 8.15 34.74 22.80
CA ALA A 735 7.89 36.02 22.13
C ALA A 735 7.50 37.12 23.13
N GLN A 736 6.64 36.82 24.11
CA GLN A 736 6.29 37.76 25.19
C GLN A 736 7.52 38.13 26.02
N TRP A 737 8.38 37.15 26.35
CA TRP A 737 9.63 37.38 27.07
C TRP A 737 10.59 38.31 26.32
N ARG A 738 10.80 38.06 25.01
CA ARG A 738 11.63 38.93 24.15
C ARG A 738 11.07 40.35 24.05
N SER A 739 9.75 40.48 23.94
CA SER A 739 9.08 41.79 23.94
C SER A 739 9.30 42.52 25.27
N GLY A 740 9.13 41.82 26.41
CA GLY A 740 9.38 42.39 27.74
C GLY A 740 10.84 42.78 27.97
N GLN A 741 11.80 41.99 27.49
CA GLN A 741 13.22 42.36 27.53
C GLN A 741 13.51 43.62 26.71
N SER A 742 12.88 43.77 25.55
CA SER A 742 13.02 44.96 24.70
C SER A 742 12.42 46.19 25.37
N GLU A 743 11.25 46.07 26.01
CA GLU A 743 10.67 47.17 26.81
C GLU A 743 11.55 47.53 28.02
N MET A 744 12.17 46.55 28.67
CA MET A 744 13.05 46.79 29.81
C MET A 744 14.34 47.51 29.37
N LEU A 745 14.93 47.11 28.25
CA LEU A 745 16.08 47.80 27.63
C LEU A 745 15.73 49.24 27.23
N ALA A 746 14.54 49.46 26.65
CA ALA A 746 14.08 50.81 26.32
C ALA A 746 13.87 51.69 27.57
N LYS A 747 13.39 51.11 28.68
CA LYS A 747 13.29 51.81 29.97
C LYS A 747 14.65 52.09 30.60
N ASP A 748 15.64 51.20 30.46
CA ASP A 748 17.01 51.42 30.93
C ASP A 748 17.69 52.54 30.13
N GLU A 749 17.47 52.63 28.81
CA GLU A 749 17.93 53.75 27.99
C GLU A 749 17.29 55.08 28.43
N GLN A 750 15.98 55.10 28.68
CA GLN A 750 15.29 56.27 29.23
C GLN A 750 15.83 56.66 30.61
N LEU A 751 16.10 55.69 31.48
CA LEU A 751 16.68 55.92 32.80
C LEU A 751 18.10 56.50 32.69
N LEU A 752 18.90 56.04 31.72
CA LEU A 752 20.23 56.55 31.44
C LEU A 752 20.20 57.98 30.91
N GLU A 753 19.25 58.33 30.05
CA GLU A 753 19.04 59.72 29.60
C GLU A 753 18.58 60.63 30.74
N LEU A 754 17.66 60.17 31.58
CA LEU A 754 17.21 60.88 32.78
C LEU A 754 18.37 61.12 33.76
N THR A 755 19.24 60.12 33.95
CA THR A 755 20.42 60.23 34.81
C THR A 755 21.43 61.24 34.25
N LYS A 756 21.70 61.21 32.93
CA LYS A 756 22.56 62.21 32.26
C LYS A 756 21.98 63.63 32.37
N SER A 757 20.65 63.77 32.25
CA SER A 757 19.96 65.06 32.42
C SER A 757 20.04 65.56 33.87
N TYR A 758 19.88 64.66 34.84
CA TYR A 758 20.02 64.96 36.27
C TYR A 758 21.44 65.43 36.61
N ASP A 759 22.47 64.73 36.13
CA ASP A 759 23.88 65.09 36.36
C ASP A 759 24.23 66.46 35.76
N LYS A 760 23.73 66.75 34.54
CA LYS A 760 23.94 68.05 33.86
C LYS A 760 23.26 69.21 34.59
N THR A 761 22.09 68.97 35.16
CA THR A 761 21.35 69.96 35.96
C THR A 761 22.04 70.20 37.32
N THR A 762 22.59 69.14 37.92
CA THR A 762 23.31 69.20 39.20
C THR A 762 24.65 69.94 39.08
N ALA A 763 25.39 69.73 37.99
CA ALA A 763 26.60 70.48 37.67
C ALA A 763 26.32 71.98 37.46
N SER A 764 25.25 72.31 36.72
CA SER A 764 24.83 73.70 36.49
C SER A 764 24.41 74.40 37.79
N PHE A 765 23.79 73.68 38.72
CA PHE A 765 23.42 74.20 40.05
C PHE A 765 24.64 74.43 40.96
N GLN A 766 25.66 73.56 40.89
CA GLN A 766 26.93 73.75 41.61
C GLN A 766 27.70 74.98 41.10
N GLU A 767 27.77 75.20 39.79
CA GLU A 767 28.38 76.41 39.20
C GLU A 767 27.65 77.69 39.62
N LEU A 768 26.31 77.69 39.60
CA LEU A 768 25.49 78.81 40.08
C LEU A 768 25.66 79.06 41.59
N SER A 769 25.81 78.01 42.39
CA SER A 769 26.04 78.11 43.84
C SER A 769 27.40 78.72 44.16
N GLU A 770 28.46 78.32 43.46
CA GLU A 770 29.80 78.92 43.61
C GLU A 770 29.81 80.38 43.15
N ALA A 771 29.24 80.69 41.99
CA ALA A 771 29.10 82.07 41.51
C ALA A 771 28.32 82.95 42.49
N TYR A 772 27.25 82.43 43.09
CA TYR A 772 26.48 83.13 44.12
C TYR A 772 27.30 83.38 45.39
N LYS A 773 28.04 82.39 45.89
CA LYS A 773 28.93 82.57 47.07
C LYS A 773 29.99 83.62 46.80
N GLU A 774 30.58 83.62 45.61
CA GLU A 774 31.65 84.53 45.23
C GLU A 774 31.14 85.98 45.07
N LEU A 775 29.98 86.16 44.44
CA LEU A 775 29.27 87.43 44.35
C LEU A 775 28.87 87.94 45.74
N ASN A 776 28.33 87.08 46.60
CA ASN A 776 27.95 87.45 47.96
C ASN A 776 29.17 87.82 48.81
N ALA A 777 30.32 87.15 48.63
CA ALA A 777 31.57 87.51 49.27
C ALA A 777 32.14 88.86 48.77
N GLN A 778 32.06 89.14 47.46
CA GLN A 778 32.40 90.47 46.91
C GLN A 778 31.48 91.56 47.47
N MET A 779 30.17 91.32 47.47
CA MET A 779 29.18 92.27 47.97
C MET A 779 29.40 92.55 49.47
N ASN A 780 29.63 91.53 50.29
CA ASN A 780 29.96 91.70 51.71
C ASN A 780 31.27 92.46 51.94
N ARG A 781 32.29 92.24 51.09
CA ARG A 781 33.54 93.02 51.12
C ARG A 781 33.30 94.49 50.79
N GLU A 782 32.52 94.79 49.75
CA GLU A 782 32.18 96.17 49.38
C GLU A 782 31.27 96.86 50.40
N VAL A 783 30.31 96.15 50.98
CA VAL A 783 29.50 96.65 52.11
C VAL A 783 30.39 96.97 53.30
N ALA A 784 31.31 96.07 53.70
CA ALA A 784 32.23 96.32 54.80
C ALA A 784 33.19 97.49 54.51
N ARG A 785 33.64 97.64 53.25
CA ARG A 785 34.47 98.78 52.79
C ARG A 785 33.70 100.10 52.86
N THR A 786 32.46 100.10 52.39
CA THR A 786 31.55 101.25 52.41
C THR A 786 31.16 101.63 53.84
N GLN A 787 30.93 100.65 54.72
CA GLN A 787 30.66 100.86 56.15
C GLN A 787 31.89 101.45 56.87
N LYS A 788 33.11 100.99 56.54
CA LYS A 788 34.36 101.59 57.04
C LYS A 788 34.53 103.03 56.56
N ILE A 789 34.22 103.32 55.29
CA ILE A 789 34.28 104.68 54.75
C ILE A 789 33.23 105.58 55.44
N LEU A 790 32.00 105.09 55.65
CA LEU A 790 30.93 105.82 56.34
C LEU A 790 31.26 106.10 57.82
N ASN A 791 32.03 105.24 58.49
CA ASN A 791 32.43 105.40 59.90
C ASN A 791 33.59 106.39 60.13
N TYR A 792 34.26 106.88 59.09
CA TYR A 792 35.35 107.86 59.18
C TYR A 792 34.94 109.30 58.78
N PHE A 793 33.64 109.54 58.54
CA PHE A 793 33.11 110.88 58.30
C PHE A 793 32.37 111.44 59.53
N PRO A 794 32.66 112.68 59.96
CA PRO A 794 31.95 113.32 61.06
C PRO A 794 30.48 113.55 60.68
N VAL A 795 29.57 113.26 61.63
CA VAL A 795 28.09 113.26 61.50
C VAL A 795 27.51 114.52 60.82
N ARG A 796 28.25 115.63 60.75
CA ARG A 796 27.81 116.87 60.12
C ARG A 796 28.11 117.01 58.62
N LEU A 797 28.76 116.04 57.95
CA LEU A 797 29.04 116.11 56.50
C LEU A 797 28.21 115.17 55.58
N LEU A 798 27.45 114.19 56.10
CA LEU A 798 26.66 113.27 55.25
C LEU A 798 25.23 113.73 54.91
N LYS A 799 24.74 114.84 55.48
CA LYS A 799 23.53 115.50 54.96
C LYS A 799 23.80 116.31 53.68
N LYS A 800 25.06 116.51 53.28
CA LYS A 800 25.43 117.31 52.09
C LYS A 800 26.10 116.52 50.94
N LEU A 801 26.35 115.21 51.07
CA LEU A 801 27.13 114.43 50.07
C LEU A 801 26.36 113.38 49.23
N ARG A 802 25.02 113.42 49.12
CA ARG A 802 24.29 112.55 48.15
C ARG A 802 23.34 113.31 47.21
N LEU A 803 23.83 114.41 46.64
CA LEU A 803 23.21 115.04 45.47
C LEU A 803 23.81 114.54 44.13
N LEU A 804 24.69 113.52 44.12
CA LEU A 804 25.33 113.02 42.90
C LEU A 804 25.49 111.49 42.88
N ARG A 805 24.84 110.90 41.87
CA ARG A 805 25.06 109.63 41.14
C ARG A 805 26.04 108.58 41.67
N PHE A 806 25.58 107.33 41.68
CA PHE A 806 26.35 106.17 41.24
C PHE A 806 25.44 105.22 40.43
N ASP A 807 25.27 105.56 39.15
CA ASP A 807 24.99 104.59 38.09
C ASP A 807 26.27 103.77 37.88
N ARG A 808 26.28 102.55 38.43
CA ARG A 808 27.08 101.37 38.03
C ARG A 808 27.16 100.45 39.24
N ILE A 809 26.25 99.48 39.28
CA ILE A 809 26.47 98.05 39.55
C ILE A 809 25.07 97.43 39.37
N LEU A 810 24.83 96.99 38.12
CA LEU A 810 24.19 95.71 37.86
C LEU A 810 25.20 94.63 38.29
#